data_AF-U6MYU5-F1
#
_entry.id   AF-U6MYU5-F1
#
_cell.length_a   1.000
_cell.length_b   1.000
_cell.length_c   1.000
_cell.angle_alpha   90.00
_cell.angle_beta   90.00
_cell.angle_gamma   90.00
#
_symmetry.space_group_name_H-M   'P 1'
#
loop_
_entity.id
_entity.type
_entity.pdbx_description
1 polymer ?
#
loop_
_entity_poly.entity_id
_entity_poly.type
_entity_poly.pdbx_seq_one_letter_code
_entity_poly.pdbx_strand_id
1 'polypeptide(L)'
;MKFLKGAPFVAPHGGPWGALWRPPRGLGHHIQRQRASTVSFFKEHRELAGPPPAAALAVDGPAAAARCVPTAAAAAEDATDVSAAADGHYVATMTPFVLTRSILKAARNQQRDLKLWAAFARRGAAIAASMPGEDLSRILSAFGSMGLRHPSFLSAAAAALAPQLHLLSPAAVCRVAQAYGQLLCVHPALQQQLQREVARKAATMTANQVAFTFASLARLGAPPGPLLRVLRRELIVKRDALSPGALVVSLHAAGVLQLQDGKLLAALCAALCRLVGSLDSKGLALTANALTRLQVRNQFVLQLLVASARRLLLLQQQQHKQHQHKRMQPRDLAMLVHAAVAAEAASPSFIKAAANAATRRMQAYDLQALCLVAASLTKYFRQQQQRKQQQEERLTQEELFKLLEKAGERAGQLASQLTPLAVCCLVDAFAAVGFRYGPLLFHVPRHVAYCCGDEEAAAVTGAEDAGKGGTTPENAADTETALIATAAAAEAAADTAEAGSAAEAADDSVKRYSVCQLAILLRAFRRLDMNACALLPYALAALPPVERQPQELQEQKLQTQQHAEQQDTQSAARNVEEADVAAAAGTAATGTAATGPAVTEEPSGASRPLLHSLVWILESAAANSFVDRQGLFLLYEHLAMRAGELPPHALAAVWDCVARLGVFTSQLVQALQRQMLIPQEVRCFSQQQLQRMRQAMLGLGLSPGEFGLIRVPWGLVPQWQQQQLMLQSELKQQELRESSRVYVYLTLKQQQRLKEDGTELLEAAAADEAEEVAIRANDFKGVLLRPPISYSACESTC
;
A
#
# COMPACT_ATOMS: atom_id res chain seq x y z
N MET A 1 8.67 -53.57 -37.74
CA MET A 1 8.14 -54.92 -38.05
C MET A 1 7.03 -55.26 -37.05
N LYS A 2 5.91 -55.84 -37.54
CA LYS A 2 4.59 -56.10 -36.89
C LYS A 2 3.80 -54.80 -36.60
N PHE A 3 2.86 -54.27 -37.40
CA PHE A 3 1.74 -54.76 -38.22
C PHE A 3 0.58 -55.44 -37.47
N LEU A 4 -0.58 -54.76 -37.46
CA LEU A 4 -1.98 -55.20 -37.63
C LEU A 4 -2.87 -53.92 -37.56
N LYS A 5 -3.36 -53.34 -38.67
CA LYS A 5 -4.65 -53.62 -39.39
C LYS A 5 -5.82 -53.76 -38.41
N GLY A 6 -6.83 -52.88 -38.34
CA GLY A 6 -7.72 -52.36 -39.39
C GLY A 6 -9.11 -52.99 -39.16
N ALA A 7 -10.19 -52.24 -38.91
CA ALA A 7 -11.26 -51.97 -39.88
C ALA A 7 -12.40 -51.12 -39.24
N PRO A 8 -13.29 -50.50 -40.05
CA PRO A 8 -14.07 -49.30 -39.74
C PRO A 8 -15.56 -49.58 -39.44
N PHE A 9 -16.32 -48.61 -38.93
CA PHE A 9 -17.77 -48.46 -39.21
C PHE A 9 -18.28 -47.08 -38.70
N VAL A 10 -18.66 -46.17 -39.61
CA VAL A 10 -20.04 -45.73 -39.97
C VAL A 10 -20.62 -44.63 -39.06
N ALA A 11 -20.82 -43.47 -39.67
CA ALA A 11 -21.56 -42.32 -39.17
C ALA A 11 -23.07 -42.53 -39.28
N PRO A 12 -23.87 -41.68 -38.59
CA PRO A 12 -24.96 -41.04 -39.31
C PRO A 12 -24.99 -39.51 -39.16
N HIS A 13 -25.32 -38.90 -40.31
CA HIS A 13 -26.03 -37.64 -40.54
C HIS A 13 -26.95 -37.20 -39.39
N GLY A 14 -27.22 -35.92 -39.12
CA GLY A 14 -26.90 -34.65 -39.77
C GLY A 14 -27.78 -33.54 -39.16
N GLY A 15 -27.51 -32.28 -39.49
CA GLY A 15 -28.39 -31.16 -39.19
C GLY A 15 -27.68 -29.89 -38.68
N PRO A 16 -28.15 -28.68 -39.02
CA PRO A 16 -27.29 -27.65 -39.61
C PRO A 16 -27.14 -26.39 -38.74
N TRP A 17 -26.23 -25.50 -39.19
CA TRP A 17 -26.21 -24.03 -39.14
C TRP A 17 -24.79 -23.49 -38.85
N GLY A 18 -24.17 -22.94 -39.90
CA GLY A 18 -22.98 -22.08 -39.84
C GLY A 18 -23.31 -20.73 -39.17
N ALA A 19 -22.36 -19.82 -38.92
CA ALA A 19 -21.26 -19.44 -39.79
C ALA A 19 -20.22 -18.57 -39.06
N LEU A 20 -18.96 -18.77 -39.47
CA LEU A 20 -17.90 -17.78 -39.73
C LEU A 20 -17.45 -16.81 -38.62
N TRP A 21 -16.27 -17.12 -38.05
CA TRP A 21 -15.18 -16.13 -37.87
C TRP A 21 -13.84 -16.78 -38.28
N ARG A 22 -13.18 -16.24 -39.31
CA ARG A 22 -11.79 -16.53 -39.69
C ARG A 22 -10.94 -15.29 -39.41
N PRO A 23 -9.71 -15.42 -38.87
CA PRO A 23 -8.75 -14.32 -38.84
C PRO A 23 -7.89 -14.32 -40.12
N PRO A 24 -7.33 -13.16 -40.53
CA PRO A 24 -6.54 -13.07 -41.74
C PRO A 24 -5.12 -13.62 -41.54
N ARG A 25 -4.67 -14.42 -42.50
CA ARG A 25 -3.29 -14.85 -42.68
C ARG A 25 -2.52 -13.74 -43.39
N GLY A 26 -1.49 -13.20 -42.76
CA GLY A 26 -0.48 -12.33 -43.40
C GLY A 26 0.80 -13.12 -43.67
N LEU A 27 1.16 -13.21 -44.95
CA LEU A 27 2.37 -13.84 -45.47
C LEU A 27 3.64 -13.13 -44.98
N GLY A 28 4.63 -13.93 -44.57
CA GLY A 28 5.96 -13.47 -44.23
C GLY A 28 6.86 -13.35 -45.46
N HIS A 29 7.72 -12.33 -45.46
CA HIS A 29 8.94 -12.32 -46.25
C HIS A 29 10.13 -12.03 -45.34
N HIS A 30 11.04 -13.00 -45.32
CA HIS A 30 12.37 -12.95 -44.74
C HIS A 30 13.23 -11.90 -45.45
N ILE A 31 13.79 -10.93 -44.71
CA ILE A 31 15.05 -10.28 -45.08
C ILE A 31 15.97 -10.26 -43.85
N GLN A 32 17.03 -11.03 -43.97
CA GLN A 32 18.13 -11.19 -43.04
C GLN A 32 19.13 -10.05 -43.29
N ARG A 33 19.33 -9.15 -42.32
CA ARG A 33 20.48 -8.23 -42.31
C ARG A 33 21.10 -8.20 -40.92
N GLN A 34 22.25 -8.85 -40.81
CA GLN A 34 23.22 -8.64 -39.75
C GLN A 34 23.78 -7.23 -39.86
N ARG A 35 23.68 -6.43 -38.79
CA ARG A 35 24.58 -5.30 -38.56
C ARG A 35 25.01 -5.30 -37.10
N ALA A 36 26.27 -5.63 -36.89
CA ALA A 36 27.03 -5.25 -35.72
C ALA A 36 27.08 -3.71 -35.64
N SER A 37 26.79 -3.14 -34.48
CA SER A 37 27.21 -1.77 -34.17
C SER A 37 27.62 -1.68 -32.70
N THR A 38 28.94 -1.55 -32.56
CA THR A 38 29.72 -0.89 -31.52
C THR A 38 28.93 0.09 -30.64
N VAL A 39 28.96 -0.16 -29.34
CA VAL A 39 28.56 0.78 -28.30
C VAL A 39 29.66 1.82 -28.13
N SER A 40 29.43 3.03 -28.64
CA SER A 40 30.23 4.21 -28.35
C SER A 40 29.81 4.81 -27.00
N PHE A 41 30.76 4.92 -26.08
CA PHE A 41 30.64 5.65 -24.82
C PHE A 41 30.45 7.15 -25.10
N PHE A 42 29.30 7.70 -24.72
CA PHE A 42 29.14 9.15 -24.57
C PHE A 42 29.37 9.50 -23.10
N LYS A 43 30.47 10.23 -22.87
CA LYS A 43 30.88 10.81 -21.59
C LYS A 43 30.37 12.25 -21.61
N GLU A 44 29.31 12.54 -20.86
CA GLU A 44 28.82 13.91 -20.70
C GLU A 44 29.05 14.36 -19.25
N HIS A 45 30.07 15.22 -19.09
CA HIS A 45 30.27 16.05 -17.91
C HIS A 45 29.28 17.21 -17.97
N ARG A 46 28.53 17.43 -16.88
CA ARG A 46 28.04 18.78 -16.57
C ARG A 46 28.02 18.99 -15.06
N GLU A 47 29.11 19.58 -14.59
CA GLU A 47 29.12 20.41 -13.40
C GLU A 47 28.28 21.65 -13.68
N LEU A 48 27.36 21.98 -12.78
CA LEU A 48 26.91 23.35 -12.53
C LEU A 48 26.44 23.40 -11.07
N ALA A 49 27.31 23.97 -10.25
CA ALA A 49 27.07 24.29 -8.86
C ALA A 49 26.12 25.49 -8.75
N GLY A 50 25.16 25.39 -7.84
CA GLY A 50 24.37 26.51 -7.31
C GLY A 50 23.83 26.10 -5.93
N PRO A 51 24.06 26.88 -4.86
CA PRO A 51 23.60 26.51 -3.52
C PRO A 51 22.09 26.74 -3.38
N PRO A 52 21.32 25.80 -2.79
CA PRO A 52 19.94 26.11 -2.41
C PRO A 52 19.90 26.94 -1.12
N PRO A 53 18.91 27.84 -0.98
CA PRO A 53 18.76 28.70 0.18
C PRO A 53 18.32 27.91 1.43
N ALA A 54 18.81 28.34 2.59
CA ALA A 54 18.45 27.81 3.89
C ALA A 54 16.96 28.11 4.20
N ALA A 55 16.12 27.08 4.08
CA ALA A 55 14.76 27.10 4.64
C ALA A 55 14.78 26.40 6.00
N ALA A 56 14.41 27.16 7.03
CA ALA A 56 14.27 26.71 8.41
C ALA A 56 13.23 25.58 8.50
N LEU A 57 13.67 24.39 8.90
CA LEU A 57 12.80 23.30 9.33
C LEU A 57 12.38 23.58 10.78
N ALA A 58 11.23 24.24 10.93
CA ALA A 58 10.44 24.15 12.14
C ALA A 58 9.93 22.70 12.25
N VAL A 59 10.41 21.98 13.25
CA VAL A 59 9.92 20.63 13.60
C VAL A 59 8.91 20.83 14.72
N ASP A 60 7.62 20.89 14.35
CA ASP A 60 6.53 20.66 15.28
C ASP A 60 6.51 19.17 15.64
N GLY A 61 6.84 18.86 16.89
CA GLY A 61 6.68 17.52 17.46
C GLY A 61 5.31 17.42 18.16
N PRO A 62 4.55 16.33 17.99
CA PRO A 62 3.38 16.14 18.83
C PRO A 62 3.81 15.53 20.18
N ALA A 63 3.41 16.24 21.23
CA ALA A 63 3.35 15.77 22.58
C ALA A 63 2.25 14.70 22.73
N ALA A 64 2.61 13.53 23.26
CA ALA A 64 1.67 12.59 23.87
C ALA A 64 2.42 11.77 24.93
N ALA A 65 2.66 12.40 26.08
CA ALA A 65 3.15 11.72 27.27
C ALA A 65 1.95 11.16 28.04
N ALA A 66 1.63 9.87 27.83
CA ALA A 66 0.72 9.16 28.71
C ALA A 66 1.37 9.00 30.08
N ARG A 67 0.81 9.69 31.09
CA ARG A 67 1.18 9.59 32.51
C ARG A 67 0.71 8.23 33.05
N CYS A 68 1.64 7.37 33.46
CA CYS A 68 1.32 6.27 34.38
C CYS A 68 1.61 6.73 35.82
N VAL A 69 0.55 6.92 36.61
CA VAL A 69 0.61 7.02 38.07
C VAL A 69 0.47 5.59 38.62
N PRO A 70 1.38 5.09 39.47
CA PRO A 70 1.19 3.79 40.12
C PRO A 70 0.31 3.94 41.36
N THR A 71 -0.87 3.32 41.35
CA THR A 71 -1.66 3.05 42.56
C THR A 71 -1.14 1.78 43.22
N ALA A 72 -0.72 1.91 44.48
CA ALA A 72 -0.33 0.82 45.35
C ALA A 72 -1.58 0.25 46.04
N ALA A 73 -2.03 -0.94 45.65
CA ALA A 73 -2.88 -1.82 46.48
C ALA A 73 -3.09 -3.16 45.75
N ALA A 74 -2.31 -4.18 46.11
CA ALA A 74 -2.66 -5.59 45.92
C ALA A 74 -1.63 -6.48 46.65
N ALA A 75 -1.81 -6.64 47.95
CA ALA A 75 -1.12 -7.64 48.75
C ALA A 75 -2.08 -8.15 49.83
N ALA A 76 -2.80 -9.22 49.51
CA ALA A 76 -3.28 -10.26 50.42
C ALA A 76 -4.31 -11.10 49.67
N GLU A 77 -4.01 -12.37 49.41
CA GLU A 77 -4.79 -13.52 49.92
C GLU A 77 -4.24 -14.84 49.38
N ASP A 78 -4.53 -15.88 50.16
CA ASP A 78 -4.42 -17.32 49.93
C ASP A 78 -3.09 -18.05 50.16
N ALA A 79 -3.02 -18.59 51.37
CA ALA A 79 -2.36 -19.85 51.70
C ALA A 79 -3.44 -20.87 52.08
N THR A 80 -3.55 -21.96 51.32
CA THR A 80 -3.54 -23.37 51.76
C THR A 80 -3.99 -24.25 50.60
N ASP A 81 -3.07 -25.05 50.03
CA ASP A 81 -3.36 -26.44 49.65
C ASP A 81 -2.10 -27.23 49.30
N VAL A 82 -1.99 -28.42 49.88
CA VAL A 82 -0.85 -29.32 49.84
C VAL A 82 -0.88 -30.13 48.53
N SER A 83 -0.52 -29.46 47.44
CA SER A 83 0.00 -30.04 46.17
C SER A 83 1.01 -29.08 45.49
N ALA A 84 1.42 -28.02 46.21
CA ALA A 84 2.05 -26.81 45.67
C ALA A 84 3.57 -26.91 45.37
N ALA A 85 4.19 -28.09 45.51
CA ALA A 85 5.62 -28.25 45.21
C ALA A 85 5.93 -28.22 43.70
N ALA A 86 4.92 -28.44 42.83
CA ALA A 86 5.09 -28.44 41.38
C ALA A 86 4.76 -27.09 40.70
N ASP A 87 4.08 -26.15 41.38
CA ASP A 87 3.44 -24.97 40.77
C ASP A 87 4.21 -23.63 40.91
N GLY A 88 5.54 -23.68 41.04
CA GLY A 88 6.39 -22.48 41.01
C GLY A 88 6.89 -21.97 42.36
N HIS A 89 6.53 -22.61 43.47
CA HIS A 89 7.12 -22.33 44.79
C HIS A 89 8.63 -22.60 44.83
N TYR A 90 9.11 -23.63 44.13
CA TYR A 90 10.56 -23.89 43.99
C TYR A 90 11.29 -22.75 43.27
N VAL A 91 10.67 -22.15 42.25
CA VAL A 91 11.26 -21.02 41.52
C VAL A 91 11.35 -19.79 42.43
N ALA A 92 10.36 -19.58 43.30
CA ALA A 92 10.33 -18.44 44.23
C ALA A 92 11.51 -18.44 45.22
N THR A 93 12.10 -19.59 45.56
CA THR A 93 13.23 -19.69 46.50
C THR A 93 14.60 -19.74 45.83
N MET A 94 14.67 -19.77 44.49
CA MET A 94 15.95 -19.84 43.76
C MET A 94 16.84 -18.63 44.03
N THR A 95 18.14 -18.88 44.23
CA THR A 95 19.17 -17.84 44.23
C THR A 95 19.42 -17.31 42.82
N PRO A 96 19.99 -16.10 42.64
CA PRO A 96 20.35 -15.54 41.34
C PRO A 96 21.06 -16.50 40.39
N PHE A 97 22.05 -17.24 40.90
CA PHE A 97 22.85 -18.18 40.12
C PHE A 97 22.03 -19.39 39.65
N VAL A 98 21.25 -19.99 40.56
CA VAL A 98 20.39 -21.15 40.26
C VAL A 98 19.28 -20.75 39.29
N LEU A 99 18.71 -19.54 39.46
CA LEU A 99 17.70 -19.00 38.56
C LEU A 99 18.26 -18.82 37.14
N THR A 100 19.43 -18.18 37.01
CA THR A 100 20.10 -17.97 35.72
C THR A 100 20.34 -19.29 35.00
N ARG A 101 20.90 -20.29 35.69
CA ARG A 101 21.18 -21.61 35.10
C ARG A 101 19.90 -22.35 34.70
N SER A 102 18.85 -22.26 35.52
CA SER A 102 17.54 -22.89 35.25
C SER A 102 16.88 -22.29 34.01
N ILE A 103 16.85 -20.95 33.90
CA ILE A 103 16.30 -20.24 32.73
C ILE A 103 17.09 -20.60 31.47
N LEU A 104 18.43 -20.60 31.53
CA LEU A 104 19.27 -20.94 30.38
C LEU A 104 19.14 -22.41 29.97
N LYS A 105 18.86 -23.32 30.91
CA LYS A 105 18.57 -24.72 30.62
C LYS A 105 17.20 -24.87 29.97
N ALA A 106 16.18 -24.20 30.52
CA ALA A 106 14.82 -24.20 29.97
C ALA A 106 14.78 -23.67 28.54
N ALA A 107 15.47 -22.55 28.28
CA ALA A 107 15.58 -21.96 26.93
C ALA A 107 16.29 -22.89 25.94
N ARG A 108 17.41 -23.51 26.33
CA ARG A 108 18.13 -24.48 25.48
C ARG A 108 17.29 -25.71 25.15
N ASN A 109 16.45 -26.14 26.09
CA ASN A 109 15.52 -27.25 25.91
C ASN A 109 14.20 -26.81 25.24
N GLN A 110 14.08 -25.55 24.82
CA GLN A 110 12.89 -24.96 24.20
C GLN A 110 11.60 -25.24 25.00
N GLN A 111 11.67 -25.26 26.33
CA GLN A 111 10.50 -25.50 27.18
C GLN A 111 9.51 -24.33 27.03
N ARG A 112 8.28 -24.59 26.55
CA ARG A 112 7.25 -23.56 26.30
C ARG A 112 6.18 -23.44 27.39
N ASP A 113 6.44 -23.97 28.59
CA ASP A 113 5.50 -23.87 29.71
C ASP A 113 5.37 -22.43 30.23
N LEU A 114 4.27 -21.77 29.86
CA LEU A 114 4.01 -20.37 30.21
C LEU A 114 3.96 -20.12 31.72
N LYS A 115 3.49 -21.10 32.52
CA LYS A 115 3.42 -20.95 33.99
C LYS A 115 4.82 -20.91 34.59
N LEU A 116 5.70 -21.79 34.13
CA LEU A 116 7.11 -21.83 34.54
C LEU A 116 7.82 -20.51 34.19
N TRP A 117 7.65 -20.01 32.97
CA TRP A 117 8.26 -18.75 32.54
C TRP A 117 7.71 -17.53 33.28
N ALA A 118 6.40 -17.52 33.61
CA ALA A 118 5.82 -16.50 34.47
C ALA A 118 6.42 -16.54 35.89
N ALA A 119 6.65 -17.73 36.45
CA ALA A 119 7.33 -17.88 37.74
C ALA A 119 8.79 -17.39 37.67
N PHE A 120 9.52 -17.72 36.59
CA PHE A 120 10.87 -17.19 36.35
C PHE A 120 10.88 -15.66 36.24
N ALA A 121 9.90 -15.08 35.54
CA ALA A 121 9.79 -13.63 35.39
C ALA A 121 9.49 -12.94 36.73
N ARG A 122 8.54 -13.47 37.53
CA ARG A 122 8.23 -12.94 38.86
C ARG A 122 9.44 -12.98 39.79
N ARG A 123 10.12 -14.13 39.87
CA ARG A 123 11.34 -14.26 40.70
C ARG A 123 12.46 -13.36 40.18
N GLY A 124 12.69 -13.35 38.87
CA GLY A 124 13.69 -12.53 38.21
C GLY A 124 13.47 -11.04 38.46
N ALA A 125 12.22 -10.58 38.48
CA ALA A 125 11.87 -9.19 38.80
C ALA A 125 12.22 -8.86 40.25
N ALA A 126 11.88 -9.75 41.20
CA ALA A 126 12.14 -9.55 42.62
C ALA A 126 13.63 -9.46 42.97
N ILE A 127 14.49 -10.19 42.23
CA ILE A 127 15.94 -10.23 42.49
C ILE A 127 16.76 -9.43 41.46
N ALA A 128 16.13 -8.72 40.52
CA ALA A 128 16.83 -8.04 39.42
C ALA A 128 17.95 -7.10 39.91
N ALA A 129 17.69 -6.34 40.97
CA ALA A 129 18.64 -5.37 41.52
C ALA A 129 19.88 -6.01 42.17
N SER A 130 19.80 -7.26 42.63
CA SER A 130 20.93 -7.99 43.23
C SER A 130 21.70 -8.86 42.23
N MET A 131 21.23 -8.96 40.98
CA MET A 131 21.90 -9.75 39.95
C MET A 131 23.03 -8.96 39.28
N PRO A 132 24.18 -9.62 39.00
CA PRO A 132 25.18 -9.06 38.10
C PRO A 132 24.60 -8.79 36.72
N GLY A 133 24.87 -7.62 36.15
CA GLY A 133 24.34 -7.23 34.85
C GLY A 133 24.70 -8.19 33.71
N GLU A 134 25.83 -8.90 33.80
CA GLU A 134 26.21 -9.96 32.85
C GLU A 134 25.21 -11.13 32.86
N ASP A 135 24.82 -11.62 34.03
CA ASP A 135 23.86 -12.71 34.16
C ASP A 135 22.46 -12.26 33.79
N LEU A 136 22.08 -11.03 34.18
CA LEU A 136 20.82 -10.42 33.77
C LEU A 136 20.73 -10.28 32.24
N SER A 137 21.83 -9.94 31.55
CA SER A 137 21.87 -9.90 30.08
C SER A 137 21.62 -11.28 29.44
N ARG A 138 22.08 -12.37 30.08
CA ARG A 138 21.87 -13.74 29.60
C ARG A 138 20.44 -14.20 29.82
N ILE A 139 19.86 -13.86 30.98
CA ILE A 139 18.44 -14.11 31.26
C ILE A 139 17.58 -13.37 30.24
N LEU A 140 17.80 -12.07 30.03
CA LEU A 140 17.07 -11.29 29.03
C LEU A 140 17.19 -11.89 27.63
N SER A 141 18.38 -12.32 27.23
CA SER A 141 18.59 -13.00 25.94
C SER A 141 17.79 -14.31 25.85
N ALA A 142 17.62 -15.05 26.94
CA ALA A 142 16.81 -16.26 26.99
C ALA A 142 15.31 -15.95 26.80
N PHE A 143 14.79 -14.94 27.52
CA PHE A 143 13.42 -14.45 27.30
C PHE A 143 13.20 -13.95 25.87
N GLY A 144 14.16 -13.22 25.32
CA GLY A 144 14.14 -12.76 23.92
C GLY A 144 14.08 -13.91 22.93
N SER A 145 14.91 -14.95 23.12
CA SER A 145 14.90 -16.14 22.25
C SER A 145 13.62 -16.96 22.31
N MET A 146 12.89 -16.89 23.43
CA MET A 146 11.60 -17.57 23.61
C MET A 146 10.40 -16.70 23.20
N GLY A 147 10.63 -15.41 22.90
CA GLY A 147 9.56 -14.47 22.55
C GLY A 147 8.61 -14.11 23.71
N LEU A 148 9.01 -14.37 24.96
CA LEU A 148 8.13 -14.21 26.12
C LEU A 148 8.26 -12.83 26.73
N ARG A 149 7.18 -12.05 26.69
CA ARG A 149 7.12 -10.67 27.20
C ARG A 149 6.49 -10.65 28.59
N HIS A 150 7.27 -10.30 29.60
CA HIS A 150 6.78 -10.05 30.96
C HIS A 150 7.12 -8.62 31.39
N PRO A 151 6.16 -7.67 31.31
CA PRO A 151 6.43 -6.24 31.51
C PRO A 151 7.08 -5.92 32.86
N SER A 152 6.64 -6.58 33.94
CA SER A 152 7.19 -6.39 35.29
C SER A 152 8.66 -6.78 35.38
N PHE A 153 9.04 -7.92 34.79
CA PHE A 153 10.43 -8.35 34.72
C PHE A 153 11.27 -7.43 33.83
N LEU A 154 10.76 -7.05 32.65
CA LEU A 154 11.49 -6.17 31.73
C LEU A 154 11.73 -4.77 32.31
N SER A 155 10.77 -4.24 33.08
CA SER A 155 10.89 -2.98 33.80
C SER A 155 11.90 -3.08 34.95
N ALA A 156 11.81 -4.10 35.79
CA ALA A 156 12.76 -4.33 36.88
C ALA A 156 14.20 -4.56 36.36
N ALA A 157 14.34 -5.32 35.27
CA ALA A 157 15.62 -5.54 34.62
C ALA A 157 16.19 -4.25 34.02
N ALA A 158 15.35 -3.39 33.44
CA ALA A 158 15.78 -2.09 32.93
C ALA A 158 16.33 -1.20 34.05
N ALA A 159 15.61 -1.12 35.18
CA ALA A 159 16.03 -0.36 36.34
C ALA A 159 17.35 -0.88 36.94
N ALA A 160 17.52 -2.20 37.03
CA ALA A 160 18.74 -2.83 37.53
C ALA A 160 19.95 -2.68 36.59
N LEU A 161 19.72 -2.74 35.27
CA LEU A 161 20.79 -2.63 34.26
C LEU A 161 21.28 -1.20 34.06
N ALA A 162 20.39 -0.20 34.14
CA ALA A 162 20.71 1.21 33.91
C ALA A 162 22.01 1.68 34.59
N PRO A 163 22.22 1.47 35.92
CA PRO A 163 23.48 1.86 36.57
C PRO A 163 24.67 0.98 36.19
N GLN A 164 24.45 -0.28 35.76
CA GLN A 164 25.51 -1.25 35.48
C GLN A 164 25.99 -1.26 34.02
N LEU A 165 25.27 -0.59 33.10
CA LEU A 165 25.51 -0.66 31.64
C LEU A 165 26.96 -0.38 31.24
N HIS A 166 27.63 0.57 31.89
CA HIS A 166 29.01 0.95 31.58
C HIS A 166 30.04 -0.14 31.91
N LEU A 167 29.72 -0.98 32.92
CA LEU A 167 30.55 -2.11 33.36
C LEU A 167 30.40 -3.35 32.46
N LEU A 168 29.32 -3.42 31.66
CA LEU A 168 29.03 -4.57 30.83
C LEU A 168 30.06 -4.76 29.72
N SER A 169 30.33 -6.03 29.39
CA SER A 169 31.09 -6.37 28.20
C SER A 169 30.34 -5.95 26.92
N PRO A 170 31.04 -5.73 25.79
CA PRO A 170 30.39 -5.45 24.51
C PRO A 170 29.39 -6.55 24.10
N ALA A 171 29.68 -7.80 24.46
CA ALA A 171 28.79 -8.94 24.22
C ALA A 171 27.49 -8.83 25.04
N ALA A 172 27.58 -8.44 26.32
CA ALA A 172 26.40 -8.23 27.15
C ALA A 172 25.57 -7.04 26.70
N VAL A 173 26.20 -5.91 26.33
CA VAL A 173 25.49 -4.75 25.75
C VAL A 173 24.72 -5.16 24.48
N CYS A 174 25.35 -5.93 23.60
CA CYS A 174 24.67 -6.49 22.42
C CYS A 174 23.48 -7.40 22.81
N ARG A 175 23.62 -8.28 23.81
CA ARG A 175 22.53 -9.14 24.29
C ARG A 175 21.36 -8.34 24.85
N VAL A 176 21.63 -7.31 25.65
CA VAL A 176 20.59 -6.41 26.18
C VAL A 176 19.85 -5.73 25.04
N ALA A 177 20.58 -5.10 24.11
CA ALA A 177 19.97 -4.49 22.92
C ALA A 177 19.15 -5.51 22.12
N GLN A 178 19.66 -6.73 21.96
CA GLN A 178 18.98 -7.79 21.24
C GLN A 178 17.68 -8.21 21.91
N ALA A 179 17.70 -8.47 23.22
CA ALA A 179 16.54 -8.91 23.97
C ALA A 179 15.42 -7.87 23.94
N TYR A 180 15.71 -6.59 24.23
CA TYR A 180 14.70 -5.53 24.14
C TYR A 180 14.16 -5.36 22.72
N GLY A 181 15.03 -5.46 21.70
CA GLY A 181 14.61 -5.37 20.30
C GLY A 181 13.78 -6.56 19.79
N GLN A 182 14.01 -7.78 20.28
CA GLN A 182 13.17 -8.95 19.97
C GLN A 182 11.81 -8.85 20.68
N LEU A 183 11.82 -8.42 21.93
CA LEU A 183 10.62 -8.27 22.75
C LEU A 183 9.85 -6.97 22.45
N LEU A 184 10.32 -6.14 21.51
CA LEU A 184 9.75 -4.84 21.12
C LEU A 184 9.38 -3.97 22.34
N CYS A 185 10.18 -4.04 23.40
CA CYS A 185 9.93 -3.32 24.64
C CYS A 185 10.80 -2.07 24.69
N VAL A 186 10.16 -0.90 24.79
CA VAL A 186 10.82 0.40 24.82
C VAL A 186 10.82 0.92 26.26
N HIS A 187 12.01 1.11 26.84
CA HIS A 187 12.18 1.80 28.11
C HIS A 187 13.06 3.04 27.88
N PRO A 188 12.49 4.26 27.77
CA PRO A 188 13.19 5.43 27.26
C PRO A 188 14.53 5.75 27.94
N ALA A 189 14.58 5.69 29.28
CA ALA A 189 15.80 5.96 30.04
C ALA A 189 16.92 4.93 29.75
N LEU A 190 16.61 3.64 29.83
CA LEU A 190 17.53 2.57 29.47
C LEU A 190 17.95 2.67 28.00
N GLN A 191 17.03 2.94 27.08
CA GLN A 191 17.32 3.04 25.65
C GLN A 191 18.35 4.16 25.38
N GLN A 192 18.19 5.33 26.00
CA GLN A 192 19.15 6.43 25.83
C GLN A 192 20.55 6.07 26.37
N GLN A 193 20.63 5.44 27.55
CA GLN A 193 21.90 5.02 28.13
C GLN A 193 22.55 3.89 27.31
N LEU A 194 21.76 2.91 26.89
CA LEU A 194 22.18 1.80 26.05
C LEU A 194 22.74 2.30 24.72
N GLN A 195 22.08 3.26 24.08
CA GLN A 195 22.55 3.88 22.84
C GLN A 195 23.92 4.57 23.00
N ARG A 196 24.15 5.26 24.13
CA ARG A 196 25.47 5.86 24.45
C ARG A 196 26.55 4.82 24.65
N GLU A 197 26.26 3.76 25.41
CA GLU A 197 27.22 2.69 25.66
C GLU A 197 27.52 1.85 24.42
N VAL A 198 26.53 1.61 23.56
CA VAL A 198 26.75 1.01 22.24
C VAL A 198 27.69 1.89 21.42
N ALA A 199 27.48 3.21 21.36
CA ALA A 199 28.35 4.11 20.60
C ALA A 199 29.81 4.05 21.09
N ARG A 200 30.03 3.98 22.41
CA ARG A 200 31.36 3.87 23.02
C ARG A 200 32.03 2.53 22.73
N LYS A 201 31.29 1.43 22.82
CA LYS A 201 31.85 0.07 22.72
C LYS A 201 31.83 -0.51 21.29
N ALA A 202 31.19 0.13 20.32
CA ALA A 202 31.02 -0.38 18.96
C ALA A 202 32.34 -0.79 18.27
N ALA A 203 33.42 -0.04 18.47
CA ALA A 203 34.74 -0.37 17.92
C ALA A 203 35.29 -1.71 18.45
N THR A 204 34.98 -2.05 19.70
CA THR A 204 35.41 -3.31 20.36
C THR A 204 34.47 -4.49 20.09
N MET A 205 33.26 -4.23 19.57
CA MET A 205 32.30 -5.29 19.24
C MET A 205 32.77 -6.10 18.02
N THR A 206 32.47 -7.40 18.00
CA THR A 206 32.66 -8.24 16.82
C THR A 206 31.71 -7.81 15.69
N ALA A 207 32.01 -8.19 14.44
CA ALA A 207 31.15 -7.87 13.29
C ALA A 207 29.68 -8.29 13.51
N ASN A 208 29.48 -9.50 14.05
CA ASN A 208 28.15 -10.03 14.35
C ASN A 208 27.45 -9.25 15.46
N GLN A 209 28.17 -8.85 16.52
CA GLN A 209 27.59 -8.04 17.60
C GLN A 209 27.14 -6.66 17.09
N VAL A 210 27.93 -6.01 16.23
CA VAL A 210 27.54 -4.75 15.60
C VAL A 210 26.28 -4.94 14.76
N ALA A 211 26.22 -6.01 13.95
CA ALA A 211 25.06 -6.34 13.12
C ALA A 211 23.77 -6.57 13.93
N PHE A 212 23.83 -7.42 14.97
CA PHE A 212 22.66 -7.69 15.82
C PHE A 212 22.24 -6.46 16.61
N THR A 213 23.19 -5.66 17.11
CA THR A 213 22.89 -4.40 17.80
C THR A 213 22.22 -3.41 16.86
N PHE A 214 22.75 -3.26 15.64
CA PHE A 214 22.14 -2.41 14.61
C PHE A 214 20.71 -2.86 14.28
N ALA A 215 20.49 -4.15 14.09
CA ALA A 215 19.17 -4.70 13.78
C ALA A 215 18.17 -4.57 14.93
N SER A 216 18.61 -4.72 16.18
CA SER A 216 17.72 -4.59 17.33
C SER A 216 17.40 -3.15 17.66
N LEU A 217 18.34 -2.22 17.48
CA LEU A 217 18.03 -0.79 17.58
C LEU A 217 17.08 -0.34 16.47
N ALA A 218 17.25 -0.83 15.24
CA ALA A 218 16.32 -0.56 14.14
C ALA A 218 14.88 -1.01 14.43
N ARG A 219 14.72 -2.14 15.14
CA ARG A 219 13.40 -2.65 15.59
C ARG A 219 12.78 -1.81 16.69
N LEU A 220 13.59 -1.20 17.55
CA LEU A 220 13.14 -0.29 18.62
C LEU A 220 12.84 1.13 18.13
N GLY A 221 12.98 1.41 16.84
CA GLY A 221 12.76 2.73 16.23
C GLY A 221 14.02 3.31 15.58
N ALA A 222 13.94 4.54 15.07
CA ALA A 222 15.08 5.19 14.42
C ALA A 222 16.17 5.54 15.47
N PRO A 223 17.36 4.91 15.45
CA PRO A 223 18.42 5.25 16.39
C PRO A 223 18.92 6.68 16.12
N PRO A 224 19.45 7.39 17.13
CA PRO A 224 19.96 8.74 16.95
C PRO A 224 21.06 8.77 15.90
N GLY A 225 21.02 9.79 15.02
CA GLY A 225 21.91 9.91 13.85
C GLY A 225 23.42 9.69 14.14
N PRO A 226 23.99 10.20 15.25
CA PRO A 226 25.39 9.93 15.61
C PRO A 226 25.69 8.44 15.85
N LEU A 227 24.83 7.73 16.58
CA LEU A 227 25.00 6.29 16.83
C LEU A 227 24.89 5.50 15.53
N LEU A 228 23.91 5.86 14.69
CA LEU A 228 23.73 5.24 13.39
C LEU A 228 24.99 5.37 12.52
N ARG A 229 25.65 6.54 12.53
CA ARG A 229 26.92 6.75 11.81
C ARG A 229 28.04 5.85 12.32
N VAL A 230 28.16 5.67 13.64
CA VAL A 230 29.17 4.78 14.24
C VAL A 230 28.93 3.33 13.84
N LEU A 231 27.70 2.82 14.02
CA LEU A 231 27.36 1.44 13.67
C LEU A 231 27.54 1.16 12.16
N ARG A 232 27.15 2.12 11.30
CA ARG A 232 27.40 2.04 9.86
C ARG A 232 28.88 1.92 9.53
N ARG A 233 29.72 2.78 10.11
CA ARG A 233 31.18 2.75 9.90
C ARG A 233 31.76 1.40 10.30
N GLU A 234 31.38 0.90 11.47
CA GLU A 234 31.84 -0.39 11.97
C GLU A 234 31.39 -1.56 11.09
N LEU A 235 30.13 -1.56 10.59
CA LEU A 235 29.66 -2.56 9.64
C LEU A 235 30.43 -2.54 8.32
N ILE A 236 30.79 -1.35 7.82
CA ILE A 236 31.59 -1.21 6.59
C ILE A 236 32.99 -1.79 6.80
N VAL A 237 33.66 -1.43 7.91
CA VAL A 237 35.02 -1.88 8.23
C VAL A 237 35.06 -3.39 8.48
N LYS A 238 34.06 -3.93 9.18
CA LYS A 238 34.03 -5.34 9.62
C LYS A 238 33.23 -6.26 8.69
N ARG A 239 32.84 -5.80 7.50
CA ARG A 239 31.95 -6.52 6.57
C ARG A 239 32.45 -7.93 6.20
N ASP A 240 33.76 -8.12 6.14
CA ASP A 240 34.37 -9.37 5.69
C ASP A 240 34.31 -10.48 6.76
N ALA A 241 34.09 -10.10 8.02
CA ALA A 241 33.94 -10.99 9.17
C ALA A 241 32.46 -11.25 9.56
N LEU A 242 31.50 -10.76 8.77
CA LEU A 242 30.07 -11.01 9.00
C LEU A 242 29.74 -12.48 8.74
N SER A 243 28.96 -13.07 9.65
CA SER A 243 28.29 -14.34 9.38
C SER A 243 27.10 -14.15 8.41
N PRO A 244 26.61 -15.22 7.76
CA PRO A 244 25.45 -15.13 6.88
C PRO A 244 24.21 -14.58 7.60
N GLY A 245 23.95 -15.03 8.83
CA GLY A 245 22.85 -14.51 9.65
C GLY A 245 23.01 -13.04 10.01
N ALA A 246 24.23 -12.62 10.38
CA ALA A 246 24.53 -11.21 10.70
C ALA A 246 24.35 -10.28 9.48
N LEU A 247 24.70 -10.76 8.29
CA LEU A 247 24.47 -10.05 7.04
C LEU A 247 22.97 -9.86 6.77
N VAL A 248 22.18 -10.92 6.88
CA VAL A 248 20.72 -10.88 6.66
C VAL A 248 20.06 -9.86 7.58
N VAL A 249 20.35 -9.91 8.88
CA VAL A 249 19.75 -8.97 9.84
C VAL A 249 20.21 -7.53 9.60
N SER A 250 21.45 -7.32 9.14
CA SER A 250 21.96 -5.98 8.80
C SER A 250 21.24 -5.40 7.58
N LEU A 251 21.06 -6.19 6.51
CA LEU A 251 20.32 -5.76 5.32
C LEU A 251 18.85 -5.52 5.66
N HIS A 252 18.22 -6.42 6.42
CA HIS A 252 16.84 -6.26 6.87
C HIS A 252 16.67 -4.97 7.69
N ALA A 253 17.55 -4.71 8.65
CA ALA A 253 17.54 -3.49 9.46
C ALA A 253 17.72 -2.22 8.63
N ALA A 254 18.64 -2.23 7.66
CA ALA A 254 18.79 -1.12 6.72
C ALA A 254 17.50 -0.88 5.93
N GLY A 255 16.82 -1.95 5.49
CA GLY A 255 15.52 -1.85 4.80
C GLY A 255 14.38 -1.38 5.70
N VAL A 256 14.35 -1.78 6.98
CA VAL A 256 13.39 -1.26 7.97
C VAL A 256 13.55 0.24 8.16
N LEU A 257 14.80 0.69 8.29
CA LEU A 257 15.15 2.11 8.46
C LEU A 257 15.20 2.89 7.14
N GLN A 258 14.93 2.27 5.98
CA GLN A 258 15.01 2.88 4.65
C GLN A 258 16.33 3.62 4.39
N LEU A 259 17.47 3.05 4.84
CA LEU A 259 18.77 3.71 4.75
C LEU A 259 19.36 3.64 3.35
N GLN A 260 19.28 4.75 2.62
CA GLN A 260 19.85 4.93 1.29
C GLN A 260 21.35 5.32 1.32
N ASP A 261 22.15 4.68 2.18
CA ASP A 261 23.61 4.90 2.23
C ASP A 261 24.34 4.00 1.23
N GLY A 262 24.73 4.57 0.08
CA GLY A 262 25.44 3.85 -0.97
C GLY A 262 26.70 3.12 -0.51
N LYS A 263 27.46 3.66 0.47
CA LYS A 263 28.70 3.01 0.97
C LYS A 263 28.40 1.76 1.78
N LEU A 264 27.42 1.86 2.70
CA LEU A 264 26.96 0.71 3.48
C LEU A 264 26.35 -0.35 2.57
N LEU A 265 25.46 0.05 1.65
CA LEU A 265 24.80 -0.88 0.73
C LEU A 265 25.80 -1.60 -0.18
N ALA A 266 26.80 -0.89 -0.71
CA ALA A 266 27.88 -1.51 -1.48
C ALA A 266 28.69 -2.51 -0.63
N ALA A 267 29.03 -2.16 0.61
CA ALA A 267 29.74 -3.05 1.53
C ALA A 267 28.94 -4.32 1.87
N LEU A 268 27.65 -4.18 2.19
CA LEU A 268 26.78 -5.32 2.49
C LEU A 268 26.49 -6.17 1.24
N CYS A 269 26.32 -5.57 0.06
CA CYS A 269 26.16 -6.30 -1.19
C CYS A 269 27.44 -7.07 -1.56
N ALA A 270 28.63 -6.52 -1.32
CA ALA A 270 29.89 -7.24 -1.51
C ALA A 270 29.99 -8.44 -0.58
N ALA A 271 29.63 -8.29 0.70
CA ALA A 271 29.55 -9.40 1.65
C ALA A 271 28.52 -10.45 1.21
N LEU A 272 27.37 -10.01 0.69
CA LEU A 272 26.33 -10.89 0.14
C LEU A 272 26.84 -11.73 -1.02
N CYS A 273 27.55 -11.15 -1.99
CA CYS A 273 28.10 -11.92 -3.11
C CYS A 273 29.00 -13.08 -2.65
N ARG A 274 29.71 -12.94 -1.52
CA ARG A 274 30.52 -14.02 -0.94
C ARG A 274 29.68 -15.06 -0.20
N LEU A 275 28.68 -14.61 0.56
CA LEU A 275 27.94 -15.45 1.51
C LEU A 275 26.63 -16.03 0.94
N VAL A 276 26.17 -15.61 -0.23
CA VAL A 276 24.86 -15.98 -0.79
C VAL A 276 24.63 -17.49 -0.88
N GLY A 277 25.67 -18.27 -1.17
CA GLY A 277 25.58 -19.74 -1.26
C GLY A 277 25.40 -20.44 0.10
N SER A 278 25.67 -19.74 1.20
CA SER A 278 25.49 -20.23 2.58
C SER A 278 24.19 -19.77 3.23
N LEU A 279 23.41 -18.93 2.54
CA LEU A 279 22.12 -18.46 3.04
C LEU A 279 21.07 -19.57 2.94
N ASP A 280 20.26 -19.67 3.99
CA ASP A 280 19.05 -20.49 4.01
C ASP A 280 17.91 -19.81 3.23
N SER A 281 16.78 -20.51 3.09
CA SER A 281 15.63 -19.96 2.35
C SER A 281 15.11 -18.66 2.96
N LYS A 282 15.04 -18.62 4.30
CA LYS A 282 14.60 -17.45 5.06
C LYS A 282 15.57 -16.28 4.87
N GLY A 283 16.87 -16.53 4.96
CA GLY A 283 17.92 -15.54 4.74
C GLY A 283 17.89 -14.94 3.34
N LEU A 284 17.72 -15.77 2.30
CA LEU A 284 17.56 -15.29 0.92
C LEU A 284 16.31 -14.42 0.78
N ALA A 285 15.18 -14.85 1.34
CA ALA A 285 13.91 -14.13 1.23
C ALA A 285 13.93 -12.78 1.94
N LEU A 286 14.44 -12.73 3.17
CA LEU A 286 14.61 -11.49 3.93
C LEU A 286 15.58 -10.54 3.25
N THR A 287 16.67 -11.06 2.70
CA THR A 287 17.67 -10.27 1.98
C THR A 287 17.08 -9.69 0.69
N ALA A 288 16.40 -10.50 -0.11
CA ALA A 288 15.78 -10.03 -1.35
C ALA A 288 14.72 -8.94 -1.07
N ASN A 289 13.85 -9.16 -0.08
CA ASN A 289 12.86 -8.17 0.33
C ASN A 289 13.52 -6.87 0.83
N ALA A 290 14.61 -6.98 1.61
CA ALA A 290 15.35 -5.81 2.08
C ALA A 290 15.95 -5.01 0.92
N LEU A 291 16.58 -5.67 -0.07
CA LEU A 291 17.15 -4.99 -1.24
C LEU A 291 16.08 -4.32 -2.10
N THR A 292 14.90 -4.93 -2.25
CA THR A 292 13.76 -4.33 -2.95
C THR A 292 13.27 -3.08 -2.21
N ARG A 293 13.13 -3.13 -0.88
CA ARG A 293 12.74 -1.97 -0.06
C ARG A 293 13.77 -0.84 -0.14
N LEU A 294 15.04 -1.20 -0.19
CA LEU A 294 16.16 -0.26 -0.37
C LEU A 294 16.30 0.23 -1.82
N GLN A 295 15.49 -0.26 -2.76
CA GLN A 295 15.55 0.09 -4.19
C GLN A 295 16.94 -0.11 -4.81
N VAL A 296 17.67 -1.16 -4.38
CA VAL A 296 18.99 -1.46 -4.93
C VAL A 296 18.84 -1.85 -6.40
N ARG A 297 19.42 -1.04 -7.30
CA ARG A 297 19.33 -1.22 -8.76
C ARG A 297 20.39 -2.13 -9.37
N ASN A 298 21.27 -2.70 -8.54
CA ASN A 298 22.34 -3.58 -9.04
C ASN A 298 21.75 -4.92 -9.49
N GLN A 299 21.50 -5.05 -10.79
CA GLN A 299 20.89 -6.24 -11.39
C GLN A 299 21.71 -7.51 -11.14
N PHE A 300 23.05 -7.43 -11.09
CA PHE A 300 23.91 -8.59 -10.85
C PHE A 300 23.65 -9.20 -9.46
N VAL A 301 23.59 -8.37 -8.42
CA VAL A 301 23.35 -8.85 -7.04
C VAL A 301 21.97 -9.50 -6.93
N LEU A 302 20.96 -8.92 -7.57
CA LEU A 302 19.60 -9.44 -7.57
C LEU A 302 19.49 -10.76 -8.37
N GLN A 303 20.13 -10.84 -9.53
CA GLN A 303 20.19 -12.07 -10.33
C GLN A 303 20.94 -13.18 -9.60
N LEU A 304 22.00 -12.86 -8.85
CA LEU A 304 22.72 -13.82 -8.02
C LEU A 304 21.82 -14.42 -6.94
N LEU A 305 21.03 -13.60 -6.25
CA LEU A 305 20.03 -14.08 -5.28
C LEU A 305 18.97 -14.97 -5.94
N VAL A 306 18.45 -14.57 -7.10
CA VAL A 306 17.46 -15.36 -7.84
C VAL A 306 18.04 -16.69 -8.31
N ALA A 307 19.31 -16.70 -8.74
CA ALA A 307 20.02 -17.93 -9.12
C ALA A 307 20.21 -18.87 -7.93
N SER A 308 20.59 -18.34 -6.76
CA SER A 308 20.70 -19.13 -5.52
C SER A 308 19.34 -19.68 -5.07
N ALA A 309 18.28 -18.87 -5.12
CA ALA A 309 16.92 -19.31 -4.82
C ALA A 309 16.44 -20.39 -5.79
N ARG A 310 16.69 -20.23 -7.10
CA ARG A 310 16.41 -21.25 -8.12
C ARG A 310 17.13 -22.56 -7.83
N ARG A 311 18.42 -22.51 -7.47
CA ARG A 311 19.21 -23.70 -7.12
C ARG A 311 18.59 -24.44 -5.93
N LEU A 312 18.18 -23.72 -4.88
CA LEU A 312 17.49 -24.33 -3.73
C LEU A 312 16.15 -24.96 -4.12
N LEU A 313 15.35 -24.30 -4.96
CA LEU A 313 14.09 -24.86 -5.45
C LEU A 313 14.30 -26.12 -6.27
N LEU A 314 15.31 -26.16 -7.15
CA LEU A 314 15.64 -27.34 -7.96
C LEU A 314 16.14 -28.50 -7.09
N LEU A 315 17.01 -28.23 -6.12
CA LEU A 315 17.47 -29.24 -5.15
C LEU A 315 16.29 -29.84 -4.37
N GLN A 316 15.32 -29.01 -3.97
CA GLN A 316 14.11 -29.48 -3.29
C GLN A 316 13.20 -30.32 -4.18
N GLN A 317 13.11 -30.01 -5.47
CA GLN A 317 12.36 -30.83 -6.42
C GLN A 317 12.99 -32.21 -6.63
N GLN A 318 14.32 -32.29 -6.63
CA GLN A 318 15.05 -33.56 -6.76
C GLN A 318 14.98 -34.41 -5.48
N GLN A 319 15.02 -33.79 -4.30
CA GLN A 319 15.06 -34.48 -3.01
C GLN A 319 13.68 -34.87 -2.45
N HIS A 320 12.64 -34.91 -3.30
CA HIS A 320 11.25 -35.01 -2.85
C HIS A 320 10.91 -36.27 -2.01
N LYS A 321 11.79 -37.30 -2.00
CA LYS A 321 11.59 -38.56 -1.28
C LYS A 321 12.31 -38.71 0.06
N GLN A 322 13.31 -37.88 0.42
CA GLN A 322 14.18 -38.21 1.58
C GLN A 322 14.28 -37.15 2.69
N HIS A 323 14.02 -35.86 2.46
CA HIS A 323 14.20 -34.85 3.52
C HIS A 323 13.11 -33.76 3.53
N GLN A 324 12.09 -33.93 4.38
CA GLN A 324 11.06 -32.90 4.59
C GLN A 324 11.59 -31.65 5.31
N HIS A 325 12.65 -31.76 6.13
CA HIS A 325 13.10 -30.69 7.03
C HIS A 325 13.82 -29.49 6.37
N LYS A 326 14.20 -29.55 5.08
CA LYS A 326 14.90 -28.43 4.39
C LYS A 326 14.10 -27.86 3.22
N ARG A 327 12.77 -27.86 3.32
CA ARG A 327 11.89 -27.29 2.29
C ARG A 327 11.72 -25.78 2.50
N MET A 328 11.77 -25.01 1.42
CA MET A 328 11.60 -23.55 1.45
C MET A 328 10.19 -23.27 1.93
N GLN A 329 10.01 -22.41 2.93
CA GLN A 329 8.67 -22.12 3.42
C GLN A 329 7.86 -21.35 2.37
N PRO A 330 6.53 -21.54 2.29
CA PRO A 330 5.67 -20.82 1.34
C PRO A 330 5.85 -19.29 1.42
N ARG A 331 5.98 -18.77 2.64
CA ARG A 331 6.24 -17.35 2.91
C ARG A 331 7.58 -16.87 2.33
N ASP A 332 8.64 -17.66 2.50
CA ASP A 332 9.96 -17.36 1.95
C ASP A 332 9.91 -17.29 0.42
N LEU A 333 9.26 -18.28 -0.21
CA LEU A 333 9.08 -18.33 -1.66
C LEU A 333 8.29 -17.13 -2.17
N ALA A 334 7.18 -16.78 -1.49
CA ALA A 334 6.37 -15.62 -1.84
C ALA A 334 7.18 -14.31 -1.80
N MET A 335 7.95 -14.10 -0.74
CA MET A 335 8.81 -12.92 -0.59
C MET A 335 9.90 -12.88 -1.66
N LEU A 336 10.52 -14.02 -2.00
CA LEU A 336 11.52 -14.11 -3.05
C LEU A 336 10.95 -13.77 -4.43
N VAL A 337 9.80 -14.35 -4.79
CA VAL A 337 9.15 -14.08 -6.09
C VAL A 337 8.77 -12.61 -6.18
N HIS A 338 8.17 -12.05 -5.12
CA HIS A 338 7.84 -10.64 -5.09
C HIS A 338 9.06 -9.75 -5.25
N ALA A 339 10.12 -9.97 -4.48
CA ALA A 339 11.35 -9.19 -4.57
C ALA A 339 11.99 -9.27 -5.96
N ALA A 340 12.05 -10.48 -6.54
CA ALA A 340 12.63 -10.71 -7.87
C ALA A 340 11.85 -9.99 -8.98
N VAL A 341 10.52 -10.05 -8.95
CA VAL A 341 9.66 -9.37 -9.94
C VAL A 341 9.66 -7.86 -9.72
N ALA A 342 9.61 -7.40 -8.46
CA ALA A 342 9.63 -5.99 -8.14
C ALA A 342 10.92 -5.31 -8.59
N ALA A 343 12.06 -6.00 -8.50
CA ALA A 343 13.35 -5.51 -8.92
C ALA A 343 13.69 -5.83 -10.40
N GLU A 344 12.75 -6.38 -11.16
CA GLU A 344 12.91 -6.78 -12.57
C GLU A 344 14.09 -7.74 -12.84
N ALA A 345 14.50 -8.51 -11.83
CA ALA A 345 15.60 -9.47 -11.89
C ALA A 345 15.12 -10.92 -12.03
N ALA A 346 13.81 -11.14 -12.06
CA ALA A 346 13.21 -12.46 -12.21
C ALA A 346 13.56 -13.10 -13.56
N SER A 347 14.20 -14.27 -13.53
CA SER A 347 14.41 -15.06 -14.74
C SER A 347 13.17 -15.91 -15.07
N PRO A 348 12.83 -16.13 -16.36
CA PRO A 348 11.64 -16.90 -16.73
C PRO A 348 11.66 -18.32 -16.16
N SER A 349 12.82 -18.96 -16.17
CA SER A 349 13.02 -20.29 -15.57
C SER A 349 12.77 -20.32 -14.06
N PHE A 350 13.12 -19.25 -13.34
CA PHE A 350 12.89 -19.15 -11.90
C PHE A 350 11.39 -18.96 -11.64
N ILE A 351 10.73 -18.07 -12.39
CA ILE A 351 9.29 -17.84 -12.27
C ILE A 351 8.50 -19.11 -12.56
N LYS A 352 8.85 -19.86 -13.61
CA LYS A 352 8.21 -21.14 -13.91
C LYS A 352 8.41 -22.16 -12.79
N ALA A 353 9.62 -22.28 -12.25
CA ALA A 353 9.90 -23.17 -11.11
C ALA A 353 9.13 -22.77 -9.84
N ALA A 354 9.06 -21.47 -9.56
CA ALA A 354 8.35 -20.91 -8.41
C ALA A 354 6.83 -21.08 -8.53
N ALA A 355 6.25 -20.79 -9.71
CA ALA A 355 4.84 -21.03 -9.99
C ALA A 355 4.47 -22.51 -9.80
N ASN A 356 5.26 -23.43 -10.37
CA ASN A 356 5.06 -24.86 -10.17
C ASN A 356 5.18 -25.28 -8.70
N ALA A 357 6.15 -24.73 -7.96
CA ALA A 357 6.31 -25.02 -6.54
C ALA A 357 5.13 -24.47 -5.71
N ALA A 358 4.61 -23.30 -6.04
CA ALA A 358 3.43 -22.70 -5.40
C ALA A 358 2.16 -23.51 -5.69
N THR A 359 1.87 -23.83 -6.95
CA THR A 359 0.69 -24.62 -7.37
C THR A 359 0.64 -26.01 -6.71
N ARG A 360 1.79 -26.62 -6.42
CA ARG A 360 1.86 -27.92 -5.72
C ARG A 360 1.64 -27.82 -4.21
N ARG A 361 1.79 -26.64 -3.62
CA ARG A 361 1.81 -26.43 -2.16
C ARG A 361 0.81 -25.38 -1.70
N MET A 362 -0.16 -25.04 -2.53
CA MET A 362 -1.05 -23.89 -2.30
C MET A 362 -1.77 -23.98 -0.94
N GLN A 363 -2.10 -25.20 -0.49
CA GLN A 363 -2.72 -25.44 0.82
C GLN A 363 -1.88 -24.99 2.02
N ALA A 364 -0.55 -24.91 1.90
CA ALA A 364 0.34 -24.47 2.97
C ALA A 364 0.58 -22.94 2.98
N TYR A 365 0.03 -22.20 2.00
CA TYR A 365 0.16 -20.75 1.97
C TYR A 365 -0.80 -20.12 2.97
N ASP A 366 -0.24 -19.22 3.79
CA ASP A 366 -1.02 -18.23 4.53
C ASP A 366 -1.56 -17.16 3.57
N LEU A 367 -2.50 -16.35 4.06
CA LEU A 367 -3.17 -15.36 3.23
C LEU A 367 -2.20 -14.30 2.67
N GLN A 368 -1.20 -13.90 3.44
CA GLN A 368 -0.23 -12.89 3.03
C GLN A 368 0.66 -13.41 1.90
N ALA A 369 1.23 -14.61 2.04
CA ALA A 369 2.06 -15.26 1.04
C ALA A 369 1.25 -15.54 -0.23
N LEU A 370 -0.03 -15.92 -0.09
CA LEU A 370 -0.95 -16.13 -1.21
C LEU A 370 -1.11 -14.86 -2.07
N CYS A 371 -1.46 -13.73 -1.43
CA CYS A 371 -1.59 -12.44 -2.09
C CYS A 371 -0.29 -12.02 -2.78
N LEU A 372 0.83 -12.22 -2.09
CA LEU A 372 2.16 -11.83 -2.55
C LEU A 372 2.60 -12.62 -3.79
N VAL A 373 2.34 -13.94 -3.83
CA VAL A 373 2.60 -14.78 -5.02
C VAL A 373 1.68 -14.41 -6.17
N ALA A 374 0.36 -14.28 -5.93
CA ALA A 374 -0.59 -13.95 -6.99
C ALA A 374 -0.26 -12.59 -7.63
N ALA A 375 -0.05 -11.55 -6.81
CA ALA A 375 0.28 -10.22 -7.29
C ALA A 375 1.61 -10.17 -8.06
N SER A 376 2.64 -10.87 -7.57
CA SER A 376 3.96 -10.88 -8.21
C SER A 376 3.95 -11.62 -9.54
N LEU A 377 3.31 -12.79 -9.64
CA LEU A 377 3.23 -13.54 -10.90
C LEU A 377 2.38 -12.82 -11.95
N THR A 378 1.25 -12.23 -11.56
CA THR A 378 0.45 -11.40 -12.47
C THR A 378 1.21 -10.16 -12.94
N LYS A 379 1.98 -9.51 -12.05
CA LYS A 379 2.84 -8.38 -12.45
C LYS A 379 3.88 -8.81 -13.49
N TYR A 380 4.55 -9.94 -13.26
CA TYR A 380 5.54 -10.49 -14.18
C TYR A 380 4.92 -10.81 -15.56
N PHE A 381 3.74 -11.44 -15.58
CA PHE A 381 3.03 -11.75 -16.82
C PHE A 381 2.68 -10.50 -17.63
N ARG A 382 2.24 -9.42 -16.97
CA ARG A 382 1.97 -8.13 -17.63
C ARG A 382 3.24 -7.49 -18.20
N GLN A 383 4.33 -7.49 -17.43
CA GLN A 383 5.64 -7.00 -17.91
C GLN A 383 6.09 -7.80 -19.15
N GLN A 384 5.86 -9.11 -19.17
CA GLN A 384 6.17 -9.96 -20.31
C GLN A 384 5.31 -9.64 -21.55
N GLN A 385 4.01 -9.40 -21.39
CA GLN A 385 3.13 -8.98 -22.48
C GLN A 385 3.58 -7.67 -23.12
N GLN A 386 4.01 -6.70 -22.30
CA GLN A 386 4.50 -5.41 -22.77
C GLN A 386 5.81 -5.54 -23.57
N ARG A 387 6.68 -6.49 -23.21
CA ARG A 387 8.01 -6.62 -23.83
C ARG A 387 8.00 -7.23 -25.24
N LYS A 388 6.87 -7.71 -25.78
CA LYS A 388 6.59 -8.19 -27.17
C LYS A 388 7.65 -9.04 -27.93
N GLN A 389 8.85 -9.31 -27.41
CA GLN A 389 9.97 -9.86 -28.17
C GLN A 389 10.38 -11.27 -27.70
N GLN A 390 10.40 -12.19 -28.67
CA GLN A 390 11.35 -13.29 -28.90
C GLN A 390 11.99 -14.01 -27.69
N GLN A 391 11.21 -14.55 -26.75
CA GLN A 391 11.74 -15.55 -25.82
C GLN A 391 10.77 -16.73 -25.74
N GLU A 392 11.30 -17.93 -25.96
CA GLU A 392 10.56 -19.21 -26.02
C GLU A 392 10.16 -19.72 -24.62
N GLU A 393 10.89 -19.36 -23.56
CA GLU A 393 10.61 -19.79 -22.19
C GLU A 393 9.65 -18.82 -21.48
N ARG A 394 8.40 -18.71 -21.93
CA ARG A 394 7.39 -17.85 -21.28
C ARG A 394 6.59 -18.61 -20.23
N LEU A 395 6.18 -17.90 -19.16
CA LEU A 395 5.13 -18.40 -18.27
C LEU A 395 3.85 -18.45 -19.11
N THR A 396 3.30 -19.64 -19.32
CA THR A 396 2.10 -19.76 -20.14
C THR A 396 0.90 -19.21 -19.38
N GLN A 397 -0.07 -18.66 -20.12
CA GLN A 397 -1.31 -18.17 -19.53
C GLN A 397 -2.05 -19.30 -18.77
N GLU A 398 -1.98 -20.53 -19.27
CA GLU A 398 -2.54 -21.72 -18.62
C GLU A 398 -1.88 -22.05 -17.28
N GLU A 399 -0.53 -21.97 -17.20
CA GLU A 399 0.20 -22.21 -15.95
C GLU A 399 -0.18 -21.17 -14.88
N LEU A 400 -0.33 -19.91 -15.29
CA LEU A 400 -0.78 -18.84 -14.41
C LEU A 400 -2.24 -19.03 -13.98
N PHE A 401 -3.14 -19.38 -14.90
CA PHE A 401 -4.55 -19.60 -14.57
C PHE A 401 -4.74 -20.77 -13.61
N LYS A 402 -4.03 -21.89 -13.80
CA LYS A 402 -4.02 -23.01 -12.85
C LYS A 402 -3.54 -22.60 -11.46
N LEU A 403 -2.56 -21.71 -11.38
CA LEU A 403 -2.08 -21.19 -10.10
C LEU A 403 -3.13 -20.29 -9.44
N LEU A 404 -3.75 -19.37 -10.20
CA LEU A 404 -4.76 -18.46 -9.70
C LEU A 404 -6.04 -19.22 -9.28
N GLU A 405 -6.44 -20.24 -10.01
CA GLU A 405 -7.56 -21.13 -9.64
C GLU A 405 -7.33 -21.74 -8.25
N LYS A 406 -6.18 -22.40 -8.04
CA LYS A 406 -5.83 -22.95 -6.72
C LYS A 406 -5.69 -21.88 -5.64
N ALA A 407 -5.22 -20.69 -6.02
CA ALA A 407 -5.13 -19.58 -5.08
C ALA A 407 -6.53 -19.09 -4.65
N GLY A 408 -7.48 -19.06 -5.59
CA GLY A 408 -8.89 -18.77 -5.33
C GLY A 408 -9.54 -19.82 -4.45
N GLU A 409 -9.30 -21.10 -4.71
CA GLU A 409 -9.77 -22.21 -3.85
C GLU A 409 -9.24 -22.07 -2.42
N ARG A 410 -7.93 -21.80 -2.28
CA ARG A 410 -7.32 -21.62 -0.96
C ARG A 410 -7.85 -20.37 -0.26
N ALA A 411 -8.07 -19.28 -0.98
CA ALA A 411 -8.69 -18.07 -0.42
C ALA A 411 -10.11 -18.35 0.08
N GLY A 412 -10.89 -19.18 -0.63
CA GLY A 412 -12.19 -19.65 -0.18
C GLY A 412 -12.13 -20.46 1.12
N GLN A 413 -11.14 -21.35 1.26
CA GLN A 413 -10.90 -22.08 2.52
C GLN A 413 -10.49 -21.17 3.68
N LEU A 414 -9.87 -20.02 3.38
CA LEU A 414 -9.44 -19.01 4.35
C LEU A 414 -10.44 -17.84 4.45
N ALA A 415 -11.68 -18.00 3.98
CA ALA A 415 -12.66 -16.91 3.87
C ALA A 415 -12.86 -16.15 5.19
N SER A 416 -12.91 -16.85 6.32
CA SER A 416 -13.06 -16.24 7.65
C SER A 416 -11.88 -15.38 8.09
N GLN A 417 -10.70 -15.57 7.49
CA GLN A 417 -9.48 -14.82 7.78
C GLN A 417 -9.20 -13.73 6.72
N LEU A 418 -10.07 -13.60 5.71
CA LEU A 418 -9.87 -12.64 4.62
C LEU A 418 -10.00 -11.21 5.13
N THR A 419 -8.87 -10.50 5.17
CA THR A 419 -8.85 -9.07 5.38
C THR A 419 -9.26 -8.32 4.11
N PRO A 420 -9.85 -7.11 4.21
CA PRO A 420 -10.20 -6.27 3.05
C PRO A 420 -9.04 -6.09 2.06
N LEU A 421 -7.83 -5.88 2.58
CA LEU A 421 -6.63 -5.71 1.77
C LEU A 421 -6.28 -6.97 0.97
N ALA A 422 -6.42 -8.15 1.58
CA ALA A 422 -6.14 -9.41 0.91
C ALA A 422 -7.13 -9.66 -0.24
N VAL A 423 -8.42 -9.38 -0.03
CA VAL A 423 -9.44 -9.45 -1.07
C VAL A 423 -9.09 -8.52 -2.23
N CYS A 424 -8.73 -7.26 -1.95
CA CYS A 424 -8.32 -6.30 -2.98
C CYS A 424 -7.10 -6.79 -3.78
N CYS A 425 -6.07 -7.30 -3.10
CA CYS A 425 -4.86 -7.80 -3.73
C CYS A 425 -5.14 -9.00 -4.64
N LEU A 426 -5.97 -9.95 -4.18
CA LEU A 426 -6.33 -11.12 -4.98
C LEU A 426 -7.19 -10.72 -6.17
N VAL A 427 -8.26 -9.97 -5.97
CA VAL A 427 -9.17 -9.58 -7.07
C VAL A 427 -8.46 -8.71 -8.10
N ASP A 428 -7.59 -7.78 -7.71
CA ASP A 428 -6.76 -7.03 -8.68
C ASP A 428 -5.78 -7.95 -9.43
N ALA A 429 -5.20 -8.95 -8.76
CA ALA A 429 -4.31 -9.93 -9.41
C ALA A 429 -5.05 -10.81 -10.44
N PHE A 430 -6.32 -11.14 -10.21
CA PHE A 430 -7.15 -11.91 -11.15
C PHE A 430 -7.59 -11.02 -12.31
N ALA A 431 -8.07 -9.81 -12.00
CA ALA A 431 -8.49 -8.81 -12.98
C ALA A 431 -7.36 -8.36 -13.91
N ALA A 432 -6.13 -8.23 -13.39
CA ALA A 432 -4.98 -7.82 -14.17
C ALA A 432 -4.55 -8.84 -15.24
N VAL A 433 -5.02 -10.09 -15.18
CA VAL A 433 -4.82 -11.11 -16.23
C VAL A 433 -6.11 -11.49 -16.96
N GLY A 434 -7.25 -10.86 -16.63
CA GLY A 434 -8.54 -11.20 -17.20
C GLY A 434 -9.07 -12.57 -16.77
N PHE A 435 -8.65 -13.10 -15.62
CA PHE A 435 -9.11 -14.41 -15.13
C PHE A 435 -10.34 -14.25 -14.24
N ARG A 436 -11.48 -14.80 -14.69
CA ARG A 436 -12.76 -14.75 -13.97
C ARG A 436 -12.94 -16.00 -13.11
N TYR A 437 -12.56 -15.94 -11.84
CA TYR A 437 -12.81 -17.04 -10.90
C TYR A 437 -14.13 -16.81 -10.16
N GLY A 438 -15.17 -17.51 -10.62
CA GLY A 438 -16.57 -17.34 -10.20
C GLY A 438 -16.76 -17.30 -8.67
N PRO A 439 -16.30 -18.32 -7.91
CA PRO A 439 -16.54 -18.36 -6.45
C PRO A 439 -16.01 -17.13 -5.71
N LEU A 440 -14.77 -16.70 -5.98
CA LEU A 440 -14.20 -15.52 -5.33
C LEU A 440 -15.01 -14.26 -5.68
N LEU A 441 -15.30 -14.04 -6.97
CA LEU A 441 -15.95 -12.83 -7.45
C LEU A 441 -17.41 -12.73 -6.98
N PHE A 442 -18.09 -13.88 -6.83
CA PHE A 442 -19.43 -13.97 -6.28
C PHE A 442 -19.50 -13.60 -4.78
N HIS A 443 -18.49 -14.00 -3.99
CA HIS A 443 -18.47 -13.73 -2.55
C HIS A 443 -17.91 -12.35 -2.16
N VAL A 444 -17.21 -11.65 -3.07
CA VAL A 444 -16.63 -10.32 -2.77
C VAL A 444 -17.68 -9.30 -2.31
N PRO A 445 -18.82 -9.08 -2.98
CA PRO A 445 -19.84 -8.14 -2.50
C PRO A 445 -20.38 -8.50 -1.12
N ARG A 446 -20.56 -9.80 -0.81
CA ARG A 446 -20.99 -10.26 0.52
C ARG A 446 -19.97 -9.94 1.60
N HIS A 447 -18.69 -10.16 1.29
CA HIS A 447 -17.60 -9.82 2.22
C HIS A 447 -17.54 -8.31 2.48
N VAL A 448 -17.74 -7.48 1.46
CA VAL A 448 -17.83 -6.02 1.60
C VAL A 448 -19.01 -5.63 2.48
N ALA A 449 -20.22 -6.16 2.22
CA ALA A 449 -21.40 -5.90 3.04
C ALA A 449 -21.18 -6.27 4.52
N TYR A 450 -20.62 -7.45 4.78
CA TYR A 450 -20.26 -7.92 6.11
C TYR A 450 -19.28 -6.97 6.82
N CYS A 451 -18.18 -6.59 6.16
CA CYS A 451 -17.20 -5.66 6.74
C CYS A 451 -17.71 -4.23 6.91
N CYS A 452 -18.79 -3.85 6.24
CA CYS A 452 -19.47 -2.56 6.37
C CYS A 452 -20.58 -2.55 7.42
N GLY A 453 -20.86 -3.68 8.09
CA GLY A 453 -21.89 -3.79 9.14
C GLY A 453 -23.31 -4.01 8.62
N ASP A 454 -23.45 -4.43 7.36
CA ASP A 454 -24.71 -4.58 6.66
C ASP A 454 -25.17 -6.05 6.72
N GLU A 455 -25.46 -6.53 7.93
CA GLU A 455 -25.74 -7.95 8.19
C GLU A 455 -26.98 -8.47 7.43
N GLU A 456 -28.01 -7.62 7.27
CA GLU A 456 -29.22 -7.96 6.52
C GLU A 456 -28.91 -8.17 5.01
N ALA A 457 -28.12 -7.28 4.42
CA ALA A 457 -27.68 -7.42 3.03
C ALA A 457 -26.78 -8.66 2.82
N ALA A 458 -26.00 -9.04 3.83
CA ALA A 458 -25.20 -10.26 3.81
C ALA A 458 -26.06 -11.55 3.85
N ALA A 459 -27.20 -11.53 4.56
CA ALA A 459 -28.07 -12.69 4.74
C ALA A 459 -29.01 -12.97 3.55
N VAL A 460 -29.59 -11.94 2.94
CA VAL A 460 -30.64 -12.06 1.90
C VAL A 460 -30.18 -12.82 0.65
N THR A 461 -28.88 -12.81 0.33
CA THR A 461 -28.38 -13.51 -0.86
C THR A 461 -28.05 -15.01 -0.63
N GLY A 462 -28.05 -15.50 0.62
CA GLY A 462 -27.69 -16.88 0.95
C GLY A 462 -28.84 -17.90 0.92
N ALA A 463 -30.09 -17.44 0.95
CA ALA A 463 -31.25 -18.30 1.16
C ALA A 463 -31.78 -18.99 -0.10
N GLU A 464 -31.40 -18.56 -1.31
CA GLU A 464 -32.00 -19.10 -2.54
C GLU A 464 -31.38 -20.42 -3.04
N ASP A 465 -30.14 -20.78 -2.64
CA ASP A 465 -29.45 -21.97 -3.15
C ASP A 465 -29.42 -23.19 -2.20
N ALA A 466 -29.82 -23.04 -0.93
CA ALA A 466 -29.84 -24.16 0.02
C ALA A 466 -31.09 -25.06 -0.10
N GLY A 467 -32.09 -24.67 -0.91
CA GLY A 467 -33.41 -25.31 -0.95
C GLY A 467 -33.61 -26.45 -1.96
N LYS A 468 -32.64 -26.76 -2.84
CA LYS A 468 -32.82 -27.77 -3.91
C LYS A 468 -31.60 -28.67 -4.09
N GLY A 469 -31.39 -29.59 -3.16
CA GLY A 469 -30.30 -30.57 -3.24
C GLY A 469 -30.46 -31.75 -2.30
N GLY A 470 -31.66 -32.35 -2.25
CA GLY A 470 -31.89 -33.59 -1.51
C GLY A 470 -31.37 -34.80 -2.29
N THR A 471 -30.12 -35.21 -2.04
CA THR A 471 -29.69 -36.61 -2.22
C THR A 471 -28.72 -36.97 -1.10
N THR A 472 -29.18 -37.86 -0.23
CA THR A 472 -28.40 -38.59 0.77
C THR A 472 -27.26 -39.38 0.11
N PRO A 473 -26.10 -39.49 0.78
CA PRO A 473 -25.29 -40.70 0.69
C PRO A 473 -25.07 -41.30 2.08
N GLU A 474 -25.64 -42.49 2.28
CA GLU A 474 -25.12 -43.48 3.21
C GLU A 474 -23.79 -44.04 2.68
N ASN A 475 -22.88 -44.35 3.62
CA ASN A 475 -21.66 -45.15 3.48
C ASN A 475 -20.41 -44.50 2.88
N ALA A 476 -19.47 -44.14 3.76
CA ALA A 476 -18.07 -44.56 3.65
C ALA A 476 -17.35 -44.34 4.98
N ALA A 477 -17.08 -45.44 5.68
CA ALA A 477 -16.07 -45.53 6.72
C ALA A 477 -14.65 -45.40 6.10
N ASP A 478 -13.70 -44.98 6.94
CA ASP A 478 -12.24 -44.92 6.76
C ASP A 478 -11.67 -43.49 6.75
N THR A 479 -11.44 -42.97 7.96
CA THR A 479 -10.66 -41.74 8.20
C THR A 479 -9.76 -41.89 9.42
N GLU A 480 -8.62 -42.57 9.25
CA GLU A 480 -7.54 -42.61 10.25
C GLU A 480 -6.24 -41.93 9.77
N THR A 481 -6.30 -41.13 8.70
CA THR A 481 -5.10 -40.45 8.13
C THR A 481 -5.09 -38.92 8.28
N ALA A 482 -6.01 -38.34 9.07
CA ALA A 482 -6.14 -36.88 9.26
C ALA A 482 -5.50 -36.34 10.55
N LEU A 483 -5.05 -37.20 11.47
CA LEU A 483 -4.52 -36.80 12.79
C LEU A 483 -3.00 -36.58 12.84
N ILE A 484 -2.27 -36.89 11.75
CA ILE A 484 -0.80 -36.71 11.69
C ILE A 484 -0.42 -35.41 10.94
N ALA A 485 -1.34 -34.79 10.20
CA ALA A 485 -1.10 -33.54 9.45
C ALA A 485 -1.28 -32.26 10.28
N THR A 486 -1.95 -32.33 11.44
CA THR A 486 -2.23 -31.18 12.31
C THR A 486 -1.10 -30.87 13.31
N ALA A 487 -0.24 -31.83 13.63
CA ALA A 487 0.90 -31.62 14.52
C ALA A 487 2.08 -30.87 13.86
N ALA A 488 2.30 -31.05 12.54
CA ALA A 488 3.35 -30.36 11.79
C ALA A 488 3.01 -28.89 11.45
N ALA A 489 1.74 -28.49 11.55
CA ALA A 489 1.30 -27.11 11.35
C ALA A 489 1.48 -26.23 12.62
N ALA A 490 1.46 -26.83 13.81
CA ALA A 490 1.63 -26.13 15.08
C ALA A 490 3.10 -25.70 15.35
N GLU A 491 4.08 -26.44 14.82
CA GLU A 491 5.50 -26.12 15.01
C GLU A 491 5.95 -24.92 14.14
N ALA A 492 5.32 -24.72 12.97
CA ALA A 492 5.55 -23.57 12.11
C ALA A 492 4.87 -22.26 12.62
N ALA A 493 3.86 -22.38 13.49
CA ALA A 493 3.11 -21.26 14.05
C ALA A 493 3.87 -20.50 15.17
N ALA A 494 4.88 -21.11 15.78
CA ALA A 494 5.64 -20.49 16.88
C ALA A 494 6.75 -19.54 16.42
N ASP A 495 7.29 -19.72 15.21
CA ASP A 495 8.28 -18.80 14.62
C ASP A 495 7.63 -17.59 13.92
N THR A 496 6.30 -17.57 13.83
CA THR A 496 5.49 -16.49 13.24
C THR A 496 5.15 -15.35 14.20
N ALA A 497 5.46 -15.48 15.50
CA ALA A 497 5.17 -14.45 16.51
C ALA A 497 5.99 -13.15 16.37
N GLU A 498 7.16 -13.14 15.69
CA GLU A 498 8.01 -11.94 15.62
C GLU A 498 7.68 -10.95 14.48
N ALA A 499 6.78 -11.30 13.55
CA ALA A 499 6.36 -10.38 12.47
C ALA A 499 4.86 -10.05 12.47
N GLY A 500 4.05 -10.70 13.33
CA GLY A 500 2.61 -10.46 13.48
C GLY A 500 2.19 -9.84 14.83
N SER A 501 3.01 -9.95 15.88
CA SER A 501 2.58 -9.65 17.28
C SER A 501 2.46 -8.18 17.68
N ALA A 502 2.65 -7.23 16.75
CA ALA A 502 2.29 -5.82 16.98
C ALA A 502 0.94 -5.44 16.36
N ALA A 503 0.30 -6.34 15.59
CA ALA A 503 -0.95 -6.08 14.89
C ALA A 503 -2.17 -6.81 15.49
N GLU A 504 -1.97 -7.74 16.43
CA GLU A 504 -3.05 -8.56 17.02
C GLU A 504 -3.53 -8.07 18.41
N ALA A 505 -2.90 -7.03 18.98
CA ALA A 505 -3.35 -6.43 20.25
C ALA A 505 -4.18 -5.15 20.07
N ALA A 506 -4.54 -4.81 18.83
CA ALA A 506 -5.40 -3.67 18.50
C ALA A 506 -6.76 -4.20 18.04
N ASP A 507 -7.66 -4.30 19.02
CA ASP A 507 -9.13 -4.21 18.95
C ASP A 507 -9.85 -5.02 17.85
N ASP A 508 -10.78 -5.87 18.27
CA ASP A 508 -11.65 -6.75 17.46
C ASP A 508 -12.62 -5.98 16.51
N SER A 509 -12.37 -4.69 16.30
CA SER A 509 -12.99 -3.91 15.24
C SER A 509 -12.68 -4.59 13.89
N VAL A 510 -13.70 -5.25 13.34
CA VAL A 510 -13.69 -5.76 11.96
C VAL A 510 -13.18 -4.63 11.07
N LYS A 511 -12.01 -4.85 10.46
CA LYS A 511 -11.33 -3.83 9.65
C LYS A 511 -12.27 -3.43 8.52
N ARG A 512 -12.84 -2.23 8.60
CA ARG A 512 -13.70 -1.67 7.56
C ARG A 512 -12.91 -1.46 6.28
N TYR A 513 -13.58 -1.57 5.13
CA TYR A 513 -13.00 -1.21 3.86
C TYR A 513 -12.75 0.30 3.78
N SER A 514 -11.54 0.69 3.40
CA SER A 514 -11.25 2.08 3.02
C SER A 514 -11.77 2.39 1.62
N VAL A 515 -12.03 3.68 1.33
CA VAL A 515 -12.41 4.17 -0.01
C VAL A 515 -11.43 3.69 -1.08
N CYS A 516 -10.13 3.68 -0.78
CA CYS A 516 -9.10 3.25 -1.72
C CYS A 516 -9.20 1.75 -2.05
N GLN A 517 -9.52 0.91 -1.05
CA GLN A 517 -9.72 -0.52 -1.23
C GLN A 517 -10.97 -0.80 -2.09
N LEU A 518 -12.09 -0.11 -1.81
CA LEU A 518 -13.31 -0.24 -2.61
C LEU A 518 -13.08 0.21 -4.07
N ALA A 519 -12.35 1.30 -4.28
CA ALA A 519 -11.97 1.74 -5.62
C ALA A 519 -11.11 0.71 -6.37
N ILE A 520 -10.21 -0.02 -5.68
CA ILE A 520 -9.44 -1.11 -6.28
C ILE A 520 -10.36 -2.25 -6.72
N LEU A 521 -11.32 -2.66 -5.89
CA LEU A 521 -12.31 -3.68 -6.25
C LEU A 521 -13.17 -3.25 -7.44
N LEU A 522 -13.70 -2.03 -7.42
CA LEU A 522 -14.49 -1.47 -8.52
C LEU A 522 -13.70 -1.44 -9.83
N ARG A 523 -12.42 -1.05 -9.78
CA ARG A 523 -11.53 -1.08 -10.95
C ARG A 523 -11.30 -2.50 -11.44
N ALA A 524 -11.13 -3.45 -10.53
CA ALA A 524 -10.89 -4.85 -10.86
C ALA A 524 -12.12 -5.50 -11.51
N PHE A 525 -13.33 -5.24 -10.99
CA PHE A 525 -14.59 -5.68 -11.60
C PHE A 525 -14.77 -5.08 -13.01
N ARG A 526 -14.48 -3.79 -13.18
CA ARG A 526 -14.50 -3.14 -14.50
C ARG A 526 -13.54 -3.81 -15.50
N ARG A 527 -12.31 -4.13 -15.08
CA ARG A 527 -11.34 -4.84 -15.94
C ARG A 527 -11.77 -6.24 -16.33
N LEU A 528 -12.60 -6.87 -15.51
CA LEU A 528 -13.18 -8.18 -15.77
C LEU A 528 -14.47 -8.10 -16.58
N ASP A 529 -14.94 -6.92 -16.98
CA ASP A 529 -16.28 -6.67 -17.54
C ASP A 529 -17.37 -7.33 -16.67
N MET A 530 -17.31 -7.12 -15.36
CA MET A 530 -18.31 -7.59 -14.40
C MET A 530 -19.10 -6.43 -13.82
N ASN A 531 -20.38 -6.69 -13.56
CA ASN A 531 -21.26 -5.71 -12.93
C ASN A 531 -20.79 -5.43 -11.50
N ALA A 532 -20.55 -4.15 -11.19
CA ALA A 532 -20.08 -3.68 -9.89
C ALA A 532 -21.16 -2.93 -9.08
N CYS A 533 -22.43 -2.95 -9.51
CA CYS A 533 -23.53 -2.25 -8.85
C CYS A 533 -23.65 -2.57 -7.36
N ALA A 534 -23.41 -3.81 -6.94
CA ALA A 534 -23.48 -4.20 -5.53
C ALA A 534 -22.37 -3.56 -4.65
N LEU A 535 -21.28 -3.09 -5.24
CA LEU A 535 -20.15 -2.49 -4.52
C LEU A 535 -20.23 -0.95 -4.45
N LEU A 536 -20.94 -0.34 -5.38
CA LEU A 536 -21.02 1.12 -5.52
C LEU A 536 -21.66 1.83 -4.32
N PRO A 537 -22.77 1.34 -3.72
CA PRO A 537 -23.34 1.94 -2.51
C PRO A 537 -22.32 2.04 -1.38
N TYR A 538 -21.57 0.96 -1.12
CA TYR A 538 -20.53 0.93 -0.08
C TYR A 538 -19.38 1.89 -0.39
N ALA A 539 -18.95 1.99 -1.65
CA ALA A 539 -17.88 2.90 -2.06
C ALA A 539 -18.26 4.37 -1.90
N LEU A 540 -19.50 4.73 -2.21
CA LEU A 540 -20.02 6.08 -2.05
C LEU A 540 -20.29 6.42 -0.59
N ALA A 541 -20.84 5.48 0.19
CA ALA A 541 -21.06 5.65 1.63
C ALA A 541 -19.74 5.77 2.43
N ALA A 542 -18.66 5.15 1.96
CA ALA A 542 -17.34 5.26 2.59
C ALA A 542 -16.65 6.61 2.36
N LEU A 543 -17.16 7.47 1.46
CA LEU A 543 -16.58 8.79 1.23
C LEU A 543 -16.75 9.66 2.48
N PRO A 544 -15.67 10.24 3.03
CA PRO A 544 -15.80 11.17 4.14
C PRO A 544 -16.59 12.41 3.67
N PRO A 545 -17.39 13.05 4.54
CA PRO A 545 -17.98 14.34 4.21
C PRO A 545 -16.86 15.31 3.85
N VAL A 546 -17.11 16.17 2.86
CA VAL A 546 -16.17 17.23 2.53
C VAL A 546 -16.26 18.24 3.66
N GLU A 547 -15.27 18.22 4.56
CA GLU A 547 -15.05 19.34 5.47
C GLU A 547 -14.73 20.54 4.59
N ARG A 548 -15.71 21.44 4.42
CA ARG A 548 -15.47 22.73 3.80
C ARG A 548 -14.38 23.38 4.62
N GLN A 549 -13.18 23.41 4.05
CA GLN A 549 -12.03 23.96 4.74
C GLN A 549 -12.42 25.35 5.24
N PRO A 550 -12.07 25.70 6.49
CA PRO A 550 -12.37 27.01 7.06
C PRO A 550 -11.77 28.17 6.24
N GLN A 551 -11.02 27.89 5.18
CA GLN A 551 -10.54 28.87 4.21
C GLN A 551 -11.67 29.62 3.49
N GLU A 552 -12.80 28.99 3.13
CA GLU A 552 -13.96 29.76 2.62
C GLU A 552 -14.56 30.63 3.73
N LEU A 553 -14.63 30.11 4.96
CA LEU A 553 -15.09 30.88 6.11
C LEU A 553 -14.11 32.00 6.48
N GLN A 554 -12.83 31.84 6.16
CA GLN A 554 -11.77 32.81 6.37
C GLN A 554 -11.74 33.85 5.25
N GLU A 555 -11.98 33.48 4.00
CA GLU A 555 -12.19 34.41 2.89
C GLU A 555 -13.48 35.20 3.09
N GLN A 556 -14.56 34.57 3.57
CA GLN A 556 -15.80 35.24 3.92
C GLN A 556 -15.61 36.17 5.12
N LYS A 557 -14.85 35.75 6.16
CA LYS A 557 -14.42 36.65 7.24
C LYS A 557 -13.54 37.79 6.74
N LEU A 558 -12.63 37.57 5.79
CA LEU A 558 -11.79 38.61 5.20
C LEU A 558 -12.60 39.60 4.37
N GLN A 559 -13.58 39.12 3.59
CA GLN A 559 -14.50 39.99 2.85
C GLN A 559 -15.41 40.78 3.81
N THR A 560 -15.84 40.17 4.92
CA THR A 560 -16.66 40.84 5.94
C THR A 560 -15.84 41.87 6.71
N GLN A 561 -14.57 41.58 7.01
CA GLN A 561 -13.62 42.54 7.59
C GLN A 561 -13.30 43.68 6.62
N GLN A 562 -13.09 43.41 5.34
CA GLN A 562 -12.88 44.46 4.34
C GLN A 562 -14.13 45.34 4.16
N HIS A 563 -15.34 44.77 4.23
CA HIS A 563 -16.56 45.55 4.22
C HIS A 563 -16.76 46.36 5.51
N ALA A 564 -16.42 45.81 6.68
CA ALA A 564 -16.46 46.53 7.94
C ALA A 564 -15.45 47.69 7.96
N GLU A 565 -14.21 47.46 7.51
CA GLU A 565 -13.19 48.50 7.37
C GLU A 565 -13.62 49.59 6.38
N GLN A 566 -14.24 49.23 5.25
CA GLN A 566 -14.78 50.21 4.31
C GLN A 566 -15.94 51.02 4.90
N GLN A 567 -16.79 50.42 5.75
CA GLN A 567 -17.85 51.12 6.46
C GLN A 567 -17.29 52.03 7.56
N ASP A 568 -16.27 51.60 8.29
CA ASP A 568 -15.61 52.42 9.31
C ASP A 568 -14.81 53.59 8.69
N THR A 569 -14.25 53.40 7.50
CA THR A 569 -13.59 54.49 6.76
C THR A 569 -14.62 55.49 6.22
N GLN A 570 -15.82 55.03 5.84
CA GLN A 570 -16.92 55.88 5.41
C GLN A 570 -17.62 56.61 6.57
N SER A 571 -17.68 56.02 7.77
CA SER A 571 -18.21 56.66 8.96
C SER A 571 -17.22 57.66 9.57
N ALA A 572 -15.91 57.36 9.53
CA ALA A 572 -14.86 58.32 9.90
C ALA A 572 -14.82 59.54 8.97
N ALA A 573 -15.07 59.37 7.66
CA ALA A 573 -15.17 60.49 6.73
C ALA A 573 -16.44 61.34 6.92
N ARG A 574 -17.48 60.82 7.58
CA ARG A 574 -18.71 61.55 7.90
C ARG A 574 -18.66 62.32 9.22
N ASN A 575 -17.69 62.02 10.08
CA ASN A 575 -17.58 62.62 11.42
C ASN A 575 -16.45 63.66 11.55
N VAL A 576 -15.91 64.17 10.44
CA VAL A 576 -14.90 65.26 10.44
C VAL A 576 -15.54 66.67 10.29
N GLU A 577 -16.87 66.77 10.18
CA GLU A 577 -17.60 68.05 10.15
C GLU A 577 -18.30 68.44 11.46
N GLU A 578 -18.02 67.75 12.58
CA GLU A 578 -18.51 68.14 13.90
C GLU A 578 -17.45 67.91 14.97
N ALA A 579 -16.44 68.80 14.97
CA ALA A 579 -15.70 69.08 16.20
C ALA A 579 -16.49 70.11 17.00
N ASP A 580 -16.93 69.77 18.21
CA ASP A 580 -16.44 70.45 19.42
C ASP A 580 -17.19 70.03 20.69
N VAL A 581 -16.44 70.10 21.81
CA VAL A 581 -16.85 70.22 23.21
C VAL A 581 -16.73 68.97 24.11
N ALA A 582 -15.89 69.16 25.14
CA ALA A 582 -15.77 68.49 26.45
C ALA A 582 -15.08 67.11 26.51
N ALA A 583 -13.82 67.02 26.95
CA ALA A 583 -13.26 67.22 28.30
C ALA A 583 -13.32 66.00 29.23
N ALA A 584 -12.12 65.52 29.55
CA ALA A 584 -11.61 65.08 30.85
C ALA A 584 -12.11 63.80 31.55
N ALA A 585 -11.10 63.00 31.93
CA ALA A 585 -10.94 62.18 33.13
C ALA A 585 -11.52 60.75 33.18
N GLY A 586 -10.72 59.81 33.71
CA GLY A 586 -11.26 58.68 34.47
C GLY A 586 -10.66 57.29 34.19
N THR A 587 -9.52 57.02 34.82
CA THR A 587 -9.10 55.76 35.48
C THR A 587 -10.01 54.51 35.55
N ALA A 588 -9.35 53.36 35.34
CA ALA A 588 -9.37 52.12 36.15
C ALA A 588 -10.38 50.97 35.91
N ALA A 589 -9.78 49.80 35.62
CA ALA A 589 -9.96 48.47 36.22
C ALA A 589 -11.31 47.71 36.14
N THR A 590 -11.23 46.51 35.56
CA THR A 590 -11.84 45.19 35.96
C THR A 590 -11.63 44.24 34.76
N GLY A 591 -11.17 42.99 34.83
CA GLY A 591 -11.11 42.04 35.92
C GLY A 591 -12.19 40.96 35.73
N THR A 592 -12.02 40.02 34.79
CA THR A 592 -12.90 38.84 34.71
C THR A 592 -12.22 37.59 34.14
N ALA A 593 -12.42 36.51 34.89
CA ALA A 593 -11.92 35.15 34.79
C ALA A 593 -12.01 34.49 33.40
N ALA A 594 -10.91 33.83 33.02
CA ALA A 594 -10.85 32.89 31.91
C ALA A 594 -11.13 31.46 32.42
N THR A 595 -12.33 30.98 32.18
CA THR A 595 -12.72 29.56 32.26
C THR A 595 -12.26 28.89 30.96
N GLY A 596 -11.23 28.05 31.03
CA GLY A 596 -10.73 27.31 29.87
C GLY A 596 -11.73 26.26 29.38
N PRO A 597 -12.00 26.14 28.07
CA PRO A 597 -12.89 25.12 27.56
C PRO A 597 -12.22 23.74 27.60
N ALA A 598 -13.03 22.74 27.97
CA ALA A 598 -12.66 21.33 27.97
C ALA A 598 -12.21 20.89 26.56
N VAL A 599 -11.08 20.19 26.51
CA VAL A 599 -10.52 19.58 25.30
C VAL A 599 -11.39 18.38 24.94
N THR A 600 -12.30 18.57 24.00
CA THR A 600 -13.01 17.48 23.31
C THR A 600 -11.99 16.76 22.43
N GLU A 601 -11.77 15.47 22.66
CA GLU A 601 -10.90 14.64 21.81
C GLU A 601 -11.43 14.65 20.37
N GLU A 602 -10.65 15.21 19.44
CA GLU A 602 -10.99 15.21 18.02
C GLU A 602 -11.04 13.77 17.49
N PRO A 603 -12.12 13.38 16.78
CA PRO A 603 -12.21 12.06 16.18
C PRO A 603 -11.06 11.86 15.20
N SER A 604 -10.38 10.71 15.32
CA SER A 604 -9.19 10.36 14.54
C SER A 604 -9.35 10.70 13.05
N GLY A 605 -8.53 11.64 12.56
CA GLY A 605 -8.64 12.21 11.22
C GLY A 605 -8.77 11.15 10.12
N ALA A 606 -9.93 11.08 9.50
CA ALA A 606 -10.17 10.20 8.37
C ALA A 606 -9.20 10.58 7.23
N SER A 607 -8.37 9.62 6.79
CA SER A 607 -7.39 9.88 5.73
C SER A 607 -8.10 10.33 4.45
N ARG A 608 -7.77 11.52 3.96
CA ARG A 608 -8.28 12.07 2.69
C ARG A 608 -8.15 11.03 1.56
N PRO A 609 -9.22 10.73 0.80
CA PRO A 609 -9.18 9.69 -0.24
C PRO A 609 -8.18 10.05 -1.34
N LEU A 610 -7.58 9.05 -1.99
CA LEU A 610 -6.64 9.28 -3.10
C LEU A 610 -7.40 9.69 -4.37
N LEU A 611 -6.85 10.63 -5.15
CA LEU A 611 -7.53 11.20 -6.32
C LEU A 611 -7.89 10.14 -7.37
N HIS A 612 -6.99 9.19 -7.63
CA HIS A 612 -7.24 8.11 -8.57
C HIS A 612 -8.35 7.16 -8.10
N SER A 613 -8.54 7.01 -6.78
CA SER A 613 -9.63 6.21 -6.22
C SER A 613 -10.98 6.85 -6.53
N LEU A 614 -11.11 8.18 -6.39
CA LEU A 614 -12.32 8.93 -6.75
C LEU A 614 -12.64 8.76 -8.24
N VAL A 615 -11.63 8.89 -9.11
CA VAL A 615 -11.81 8.70 -10.55
C VAL A 615 -12.25 7.27 -10.87
N TRP A 616 -11.68 6.24 -10.22
CA TRP A 616 -12.10 4.85 -10.47
C TRP A 616 -13.51 4.56 -9.97
N ILE A 617 -13.94 5.16 -8.85
CA ILE A 617 -15.32 5.06 -8.37
C ILE A 617 -16.26 5.66 -9.41
N LEU A 618 -15.95 6.87 -9.91
CA LEU A 618 -16.75 7.55 -10.93
C LEU A 618 -16.81 6.75 -12.25
N GLU A 619 -15.67 6.25 -12.70
CA GLU A 619 -15.59 5.40 -13.90
C GLU A 619 -16.43 4.12 -13.77
N SER A 620 -16.42 3.50 -12.60
CA SER A 620 -17.22 2.31 -12.34
C SER A 620 -18.71 2.63 -12.22
N ALA A 621 -19.08 3.77 -11.63
CA ALA A 621 -20.47 4.25 -11.62
C ALA A 621 -20.98 4.48 -13.06
N ALA A 622 -20.20 5.18 -13.88
CA ALA A 622 -20.53 5.44 -15.28
C ALA A 622 -20.60 4.16 -16.13
N ALA A 623 -19.70 3.20 -15.91
CA ALA A 623 -19.70 1.93 -16.64
C ALA A 623 -20.92 1.05 -16.32
N ASN A 624 -21.50 1.17 -15.13
CA ASN A 624 -22.67 0.40 -14.70
C ASN A 624 -23.97 1.23 -14.74
N SER A 625 -23.94 2.45 -15.28
CA SER A 625 -25.06 3.40 -15.29
C SER A 625 -25.70 3.57 -13.90
N PHE A 626 -24.88 3.53 -12.85
CA PHE A 626 -25.34 3.58 -11.47
C PHE A 626 -25.46 5.03 -11.02
N VAL A 627 -26.68 5.42 -10.61
CA VAL A 627 -27.00 6.80 -10.22
C VAL A 627 -27.51 6.81 -8.78
N ASP A 628 -26.60 7.07 -7.84
CA ASP A 628 -26.94 7.48 -6.48
C ASP A 628 -26.67 8.99 -6.36
N ARG A 629 -27.74 9.79 -6.24
CA ARG A 629 -27.65 11.25 -6.25
C ARG A 629 -26.79 11.78 -5.11
N GLN A 630 -26.92 11.21 -3.90
CA GLN A 630 -26.22 11.71 -2.73
C GLN A 630 -24.75 11.31 -2.76
N GLY A 631 -24.46 10.05 -3.06
CA GLY A 631 -23.09 9.58 -3.21
C GLY A 631 -22.34 10.28 -4.36
N LEU A 632 -22.97 10.46 -5.52
CA LEU A 632 -22.37 11.17 -6.65
C LEU A 632 -22.14 12.66 -6.32
N PHE A 633 -23.05 13.31 -5.60
CA PHE A 633 -22.85 14.69 -5.15
C PHE A 633 -21.57 14.82 -4.31
N LEU A 634 -21.40 13.97 -3.29
CA LEU A 634 -20.20 13.96 -2.45
C LEU A 634 -18.93 13.65 -3.26
N LEU A 635 -18.99 12.68 -4.16
CA LEU A 635 -17.89 12.34 -5.06
C LEU A 635 -17.48 13.52 -5.95
N TYR A 636 -18.47 14.23 -6.51
CA TYR A 636 -18.25 15.42 -7.33
C TYR A 636 -17.68 16.59 -6.53
N GLU A 637 -18.09 16.78 -5.28
CA GLU A 637 -17.54 17.80 -4.38
C GLU A 637 -16.04 17.54 -4.10
N HIS A 638 -15.68 16.29 -3.78
CA HIS A 638 -14.27 15.88 -3.62
C HIS A 638 -13.43 16.09 -4.89
N LEU A 639 -14.00 15.80 -6.07
CA LEU A 639 -13.33 16.01 -7.36
C LEU A 639 -13.22 17.50 -7.70
N ALA A 640 -14.24 18.31 -7.40
CA ALA A 640 -14.25 19.75 -7.63
C ALA A 640 -13.17 20.46 -6.82
N MET A 641 -13.09 20.17 -5.51
CA MET A 641 -12.06 20.68 -4.60
C MET A 641 -10.63 20.32 -5.05
N ARG A 642 -10.48 19.27 -5.86
CA ARG A 642 -9.19 18.69 -6.28
C ARG A 642 -8.96 18.74 -7.77
N ALA A 643 -9.75 19.52 -8.51
CA ALA A 643 -9.63 19.58 -9.96
C ALA A 643 -8.21 20.00 -10.41
N GLY A 644 -7.53 20.83 -9.61
CA GLY A 644 -6.14 21.24 -9.84
C GLY A 644 -5.12 20.10 -9.81
N GLU A 645 -5.38 19.06 -9.01
CA GLU A 645 -4.51 17.89 -8.87
C GLU A 645 -4.74 16.85 -9.99
N LEU A 646 -5.80 16.97 -10.80
CA LEU A 646 -6.15 15.98 -11.83
C LEU A 646 -5.19 16.03 -13.02
N PRO A 647 -4.49 14.92 -13.36
CA PRO A 647 -3.71 14.87 -14.58
C PRO A 647 -4.61 14.92 -15.84
N PRO A 648 -4.08 15.32 -17.01
CA PRO A 648 -4.88 15.51 -18.24
C PRO A 648 -5.74 14.31 -18.63
N HIS A 649 -5.22 13.10 -18.51
CA HIS A 649 -5.95 11.87 -18.82
C HIS A 649 -7.11 11.61 -17.86
N ALA A 650 -6.95 11.95 -16.57
CA ALA A 650 -8.00 11.80 -15.57
C ALA A 650 -9.08 12.87 -15.75
N LEU A 651 -8.70 14.10 -16.08
CA LEU A 651 -9.65 15.16 -16.41
C LEU A 651 -10.56 14.76 -17.59
N ALA A 652 -9.96 14.21 -18.66
CA ALA A 652 -10.72 13.71 -19.80
C ALA A 652 -11.65 12.56 -19.43
N ALA A 653 -11.21 11.66 -18.54
CA ALA A 653 -12.03 10.56 -18.04
C ALA A 653 -13.21 11.05 -17.18
N VAL A 654 -13.00 12.06 -16.33
CA VAL A 654 -14.08 12.66 -15.52
C VAL A 654 -15.18 13.22 -16.43
N TRP A 655 -14.81 14.01 -17.45
CA TRP A 655 -15.79 14.54 -18.41
C TRP A 655 -16.61 13.44 -19.10
N ASP A 656 -15.93 12.42 -19.62
CA ASP A 656 -16.56 11.27 -20.28
C ASP A 656 -17.51 10.52 -19.32
N CYS A 657 -17.10 10.30 -18.06
CA CYS A 657 -17.95 9.64 -17.07
C CYS A 657 -19.17 10.47 -16.68
N VAL A 658 -19.00 11.78 -16.47
CA VAL A 658 -20.08 12.70 -16.13
C VAL A 658 -21.10 12.77 -17.28
N ALA A 659 -20.64 12.81 -18.53
CA ALA A 659 -21.50 12.78 -19.71
C ALA A 659 -22.30 11.49 -19.82
N ARG A 660 -21.70 10.33 -19.56
CA ARG A 660 -22.39 9.03 -19.58
C ARG A 660 -23.43 8.88 -18.48
N LEU A 661 -23.13 9.40 -17.28
CA LEU A 661 -24.09 9.42 -16.18
C LEU A 661 -25.22 10.42 -16.43
N GLY A 662 -24.98 11.46 -17.25
CA GLY A 662 -25.95 12.51 -17.54
C GLY A 662 -26.26 13.41 -16.35
N VAL A 663 -25.46 13.34 -15.29
CA VAL A 663 -25.72 13.92 -13.97
C VAL A 663 -24.46 14.62 -13.49
N PHE A 664 -24.56 15.92 -13.17
CA PHE A 664 -23.42 16.75 -12.72
C PHE A 664 -23.83 17.84 -11.73
N THR A 665 -22.84 18.39 -11.02
CA THR A 665 -23.00 19.58 -10.17
C THR A 665 -22.37 20.79 -10.84
N SER A 666 -22.94 21.98 -10.62
CA SER A 666 -22.38 23.25 -11.12
C SER A 666 -20.96 23.49 -10.57
N GLN A 667 -20.71 23.13 -9.32
CA GLN A 667 -19.41 23.26 -8.67
C GLN A 667 -18.32 22.44 -9.39
N LEU A 668 -18.61 21.19 -9.75
CA LEU A 668 -17.67 20.37 -10.52
C LEU A 668 -17.42 21.00 -11.89
N VAL A 669 -18.46 21.37 -12.62
CA VAL A 669 -18.32 21.98 -13.95
C VAL A 669 -17.47 23.26 -13.89
N GLN A 670 -17.74 24.15 -12.94
CA GLN A 670 -16.96 25.38 -12.73
C GLN A 670 -15.51 25.08 -12.34
N ALA A 671 -15.27 24.10 -11.46
CA ALA A 671 -13.92 23.70 -11.09
C ALA A 671 -13.14 23.13 -12.28
N LEU A 672 -13.76 22.25 -13.08
CA LEU A 672 -13.15 21.71 -14.29
C LEU A 672 -12.91 22.80 -15.34
N GLN A 673 -13.86 23.72 -15.52
CA GLN A 673 -13.74 24.89 -16.40
C GLN A 673 -12.56 25.76 -15.98
N ARG A 674 -12.44 26.10 -14.70
CA ARG A 674 -11.34 26.90 -14.17
C ARG A 674 -9.99 26.23 -14.42
N GLN A 675 -9.90 24.91 -14.27
CA GLN A 675 -8.68 24.16 -14.54
C GLN A 675 -8.33 24.06 -16.03
N MET A 676 -9.33 24.13 -16.90
CA MET A 676 -9.10 24.23 -18.34
C MET A 676 -8.73 25.65 -18.76
N LEU A 677 -9.37 26.68 -18.24
CA LEU A 677 -9.08 28.06 -18.66
C LEU A 677 -7.79 28.62 -18.02
N ILE A 678 -7.53 28.25 -16.76
CA ILE A 678 -6.43 28.75 -15.93
C ILE A 678 -5.72 27.54 -15.28
N PRO A 679 -4.97 26.76 -16.06
CA PRO A 679 -4.28 25.59 -15.53
C PRO A 679 -3.13 26.02 -14.60
N GLN A 680 -3.00 25.35 -13.44
CA GLN A 680 -1.89 25.61 -12.51
C GLN A 680 -0.54 25.12 -13.04
N GLU A 681 -0.57 24.08 -13.88
CA GLU A 681 0.59 23.46 -14.52
C GLU A 681 0.36 23.35 -16.03
N VAL A 682 1.43 23.29 -16.84
CA VAL A 682 1.29 23.10 -18.29
C VAL A 682 0.68 21.73 -18.56
N ARG A 683 -0.56 21.70 -19.03
CA ARG A 683 -1.30 20.48 -19.35
C ARG A 683 -1.18 20.14 -20.84
N CYS A 684 -0.80 18.91 -21.12
CA CYS A 684 -0.71 18.38 -22.48
C CYS A 684 -1.80 17.31 -22.65
N PHE A 685 -2.68 17.48 -23.64
CA PHE A 685 -3.74 16.52 -23.95
C PHE A 685 -3.46 15.85 -25.29
N SER A 686 -3.74 14.56 -25.38
CA SER A 686 -3.75 13.88 -26.69
C SER A 686 -5.00 14.26 -27.49
N GLN A 687 -4.93 14.17 -28.82
CA GLN A 687 -6.08 14.44 -29.69
C GLN A 687 -7.31 13.58 -29.32
N GLN A 688 -7.10 12.31 -28.96
CA GLN A 688 -8.16 11.42 -28.50
C GLN A 688 -8.76 11.85 -27.15
N GLN A 689 -7.99 12.50 -26.27
CA GLN A 689 -8.52 13.05 -25.02
C GLN A 689 -9.36 14.28 -25.29
N LEU A 690 -8.86 15.22 -26.11
CA LEU A 690 -9.59 16.43 -26.50
C LEU A 690 -10.90 16.11 -27.24
N GLN A 691 -10.86 15.16 -28.17
CA GLN A 691 -12.06 14.68 -28.87
C GLN A 691 -13.12 14.15 -27.89
N ARG A 692 -12.72 13.28 -26.95
CA ARG A 692 -13.62 12.71 -25.94
C ARG A 692 -14.20 13.78 -25.03
N MET A 693 -13.38 14.74 -24.60
CA MET A 693 -13.85 15.86 -23.78
C MET A 693 -14.89 16.71 -24.52
N ARG A 694 -14.66 17.03 -25.79
CA ARG A 694 -15.62 17.81 -26.60
C ARG A 694 -16.94 17.06 -26.73
N GLN A 695 -16.88 15.78 -27.07
CA GLN A 695 -18.08 14.95 -27.22
C GLN A 695 -18.86 14.86 -25.90
N ALA A 696 -18.16 14.75 -24.77
CA ALA A 696 -18.74 14.73 -23.44
C ALA A 696 -19.43 16.06 -23.08
N MET A 697 -18.77 17.20 -23.31
CA MET A 697 -19.34 18.53 -23.07
C MET A 697 -20.60 18.75 -23.91
N LEU A 698 -20.54 18.43 -25.20
CA LEU A 698 -21.70 18.50 -26.09
C LEU A 698 -22.80 17.50 -25.72
N GLY A 699 -22.49 16.38 -25.06
CA GLY A 699 -23.51 15.47 -24.52
C GLY A 699 -24.20 16.02 -23.27
N LEU A 700 -23.52 16.91 -22.53
CA LEU A 700 -24.02 17.55 -21.32
C LEU A 700 -24.76 18.87 -21.58
N GLY A 701 -24.79 19.36 -22.81
CA GLY A 701 -25.36 20.67 -23.14
C GLY A 701 -24.44 21.84 -22.82
N LEU A 702 -23.14 21.58 -22.70
CA LEU A 702 -22.12 22.59 -22.44
C LEU A 702 -21.44 22.97 -23.75
N SER A 703 -21.16 24.27 -23.91
CA SER A 703 -20.40 24.79 -25.05
C SER A 703 -18.90 24.48 -24.88
N PRO A 704 -18.25 23.63 -25.71
CA PRO A 704 -16.82 23.38 -25.59
C PRO A 704 -15.95 24.64 -25.70
N GLY A 705 -16.40 25.65 -26.46
CA GLY A 705 -15.72 26.94 -26.58
C GLY A 705 -15.54 27.67 -25.23
N GLU A 706 -16.52 27.59 -24.33
CA GLU A 706 -16.46 28.17 -22.98
C GLU A 706 -15.40 27.52 -22.08
N PHE A 707 -14.92 26.33 -22.44
CA PHE A 707 -13.86 25.60 -21.73
C PHE A 707 -12.51 25.74 -22.43
N GLY A 708 -12.42 26.53 -23.52
CA GLY A 708 -11.21 26.64 -24.31
C GLY A 708 -10.94 25.44 -25.21
N LEU A 709 -11.97 24.64 -25.51
CA LEU A 709 -11.84 23.48 -26.38
C LEU A 709 -12.50 23.72 -27.73
N ILE A 710 -11.68 23.95 -28.75
CA ILE A 710 -12.14 24.28 -30.10
C ILE A 710 -11.72 23.20 -31.10
N ARG A 711 -12.48 23.07 -32.19
CA ARG A 711 -12.20 22.19 -33.31
C ARG A 711 -11.99 23.06 -34.54
N VAL A 712 -10.81 23.00 -35.12
CA VAL A 712 -10.42 23.89 -36.23
C VAL A 712 -9.67 23.11 -37.32
N PRO A 713 -9.80 23.51 -38.60
CA PRO A 713 -8.94 23.01 -39.67
C PRO A 713 -7.46 23.25 -39.33
N TRP A 714 -6.60 22.27 -39.61
CA TRP A 714 -5.16 22.37 -39.35
C TRP A 714 -4.51 23.61 -39.97
N GLY A 715 -4.95 23.99 -41.18
CA GLY A 715 -4.46 25.18 -41.88
C GLY A 715 -4.70 26.51 -41.16
N LEU A 716 -5.68 26.57 -40.24
CA LEU A 716 -5.99 27.77 -39.45
C LEU A 716 -5.26 27.82 -38.10
N VAL A 717 -4.56 26.75 -37.70
CA VAL A 717 -3.85 26.70 -36.42
C VAL A 717 -2.59 27.57 -36.49
N PRO A 718 -2.37 28.53 -35.56
CA PRO A 718 -1.18 29.37 -35.57
C PRO A 718 0.12 28.56 -35.56
N GLN A 719 1.13 29.02 -36.30
CA GLN A 719 2.39 28.29 -36.51
C GLN A 719 3.11 27.91 -35.21
N TRP A 720 3.11 28.80 -34.21
CA TRP A 720 3.70 28.52 -32.88
C TRP A 720 3.00 27.35 -32.17
N GLN A 721 1.69 27.20 -32.38
CA GLN A 721 0.89 26.13 -31.78
C GLN A 721 1.02 24.83 -32.56
N GLN A 722 1.17 24.90 -33.89
CA GLN A 722 1.55 23.75 -34.72
C GLN A 722 2.86 23.13 -34.24
N GLN A 723 3.87 23.96 -33.92
CA GLN A 723 5.16 23.49 -33.42
C GLN A 723 5.05 22.79 -32.07
N GLN A 724 4.22 23.30 -31.14
CA GLN A 724 3.96 22.67 -29.85
C GLN A 724 3.21 21.34 -30.02
N LEU A 725 2.21 21.29 -30.91
CA LEU A 725 1.46 20.06 -31.22
C LEU A 725 2.37 19.00 -31.86
N MET A 726 3.29 19.40 -32.74
CA MET A 726 4.28 18.49 -33.34
C MET A 726 5.28 17.93 -32.32
N LEU A 727 5.64 18.71 -31.29
CA LEU A 727 6.53 18.26 -30.22
C LEU A 727 5.84 17.29 -29.24
N GLN A 728 4.53 17.47 -28.99
CA GLN A 728 3.78 16.66 -28.03
C GLN A 728 3.22 15.35 -28.60
N SER A 729 3.19 15.19 -29.91
CA SER A 729 2.49 14.10 -30.56
C SER A 729 3.43 13.09 -31.21
N GLU A 730 3.04 11.81 -31.12
CA GLU A 730 3.43 10.78 -32.09
C GLU A 730 2.74 11.00 -33.45
N LEU A 731 2.31 12.23 -33.82
CA LEU A 731 1.72 12.53 -35.15
C LEU A 731 2.73 12.38 -36.29
N LYS A 732 3.98 11.96 -36.00
CA LYS A 732 5.07 11.73 -36.94
C LYS A 732 4.77 10.73 -38.08
N GLN A 733 3.57 10.13 -38.16
CA GLN A 733 3.21 9.17 -39.21
C GLN A 733 1.91 9.46 -39.96
N GLN A 734 1.11 10.48 -39.60
CA GLN A 734 -0.05 10.86 -40.40
C GLN A 734 0.22 12.21 -41.07
N GLU A 735 0.29 12.21 -42.40
CA GLU A 735 0.28 13.43 -43.20
C GLU A 735 -1.05 14.16 -42.94
N LEU A 736 -1.06 15.06 -41.96
CA LEU A 736 -2.19 15.95 -41.71
C LEU A 736 -2.35 16.84 -42.93
N ARG A 737 -3.45 16.68 -43.64
CA ARG A 737 -3.83 17.60 -44.73
C ARG A 737 -4.30 18.91 -44.11
N GLU A 738 -4.22 20.02 -44.85
CA GLU A 738 -4.70 21.33 -44.38
C GLU A 738 -6.18 21.31 -43.95
N SER A 739 -6.97 20.42 -44.55
CA SER A 739 -8.39 20.20 -44.23
C SER A 739 -8.64 19.26 -43.04
N SER A 740 -7.61 18.64 -42.47
CA SER A 740 -7.77 17.77 -41.30
C SER A 740 -8.23 18.61 -40.10
N ARG A 741 -9.40 18.29 -39.54
CA ARG A 741 -9.88 18.94 -38.32
C ARG A 741 -9.07 18.45 -37.13
N VAL A 742 -8.52 19.38 -36.36
CA VAL A 742 -7.70 19.11 -35.17
C VAL A 742 -8.35 19.78 -33.97
N TYR A 743 -8.30 19.12 -32.82
CA TYR A 743 -8.79 19.67 -31.57
C TYR A 743 -7.68 20.49 -30.91
N VAL A 744 -8.01 21.72 -30.55
CA VAL A 744 -7.07 22.65 -29.94
C VAL A 744 -7.61 23.09 -28.59
N TYR A 745 -6.72 23.06 -27.60
CA TYR A 745 -6.98 23.53 -26.25
C TYR A 745 -6.32 24.90 -26.06
N LEU A 746 -7.11 25.89 -25.63
CA LEU A 746 -6.73 27.28 -25.44
C LEU A 746 -6.98 27.70 -23.99
N THR A 747 -5.95 28.22 -23.34
CA THR A 747 -6.09 28.91 -22.04
C THR A 747 -6.78 30.26 -22.20
N LEU A 748 -7.31 30.83 -21.12
CA LEU A 748 -7.99 32.14 -21.14
C LEU A 748 -7.11 33.23 -21.74
N LYS A 749 -5.81 33.24 -21.40
CA LYS A 749 -4.84 34.20 -21.95
C LYS A 749 -4.65 34.03 -23.46
N GLN A 750 -4.67 32.78 -23.95
CA GLN A 750 -4.57 32.50 -25.38
C GLN A 750 -5.86 32.88 -26.11
N GLN A 751 -7.02 32.63 -25.51
CA GLN A 751 -8.30 33.09 -26.06
C GLN A 751 -8.35 34.62 -26.18
N GLN A 752 -7.89 35.35 -25.16
CA GLN A 752 -7.83 36.82 -25.17
C GLN A 752 -6.91 37.34 -26.27
N ARG A 753 -5.71 36.77 -26.42
CA ARG A 753 -4.79 37.12 -27.51
C ARG A 753 -5.39 36.85 -28.89
N LEU A 754 -6.02 35.70 -29.09
CA LEU A 754 -6.69 35.39 -30.35
C LEU A 754 -7.87 36.31 -30.65
N LYS A 755 -8.55 36.85 -29.63
CA LYS A 755 -9.59 37.88 -29.81
C LYS A 755 -8.99 39.22 -30.25
N GLU A 756 -7.78 39.54 -29.83
CA GLU A 756 -7.06 40.76 -30.22
C GLU A 756 -6.48 40.63 -31.65
N ASP A 757 -6.00 39.45 -32.04
CA ASP A 757 -5.29 39.20 -33.30
C ASP A 757 -6.21 38.97 -34.53
N GLY A 758 -7.53 38.84 -34.35
CA GLY A 758 -8.50 38.64 -35.45
C GLY A 758 -9.25 37.30 -35.39
N THR A 759 -10.51 37.32 -35.83
CA THR A 759 -11.57 36.40 -35.40
C THR A 759 -11.72 35.10 -36.18
N GLU A 760 -11.02 34.90 -37.30
CA GLU A 760 -11.30 33.79 -38.23
C GLU A 760 -11.27 32.41 -37.58
N LEU A 761 -10.31 32.16 -36.67
CA LEU A 761 -10.18 30.89 -35.96
C LEU A 761 -11.33 30.66 -34.97
N LEU A 762 -11.70 31.71 -34.22
CA LEU A 762 -12.79 31.63 -33.24
C LEU A 762 -14.16 31.58 -33.92
N GLU A 763 -14.34 32.28 -35.05
CA GLU A 763 -15.54 32.22 -35.89
C GLU A 763 -15.71 30.86 -36.53
N ALA A 764 -14.65 30.28 -37.11
CA ALA A 764 -14.68 28.93 -37.66
C ALA A 764 -15.00 27.89 -36.58
N ALA A 765 -14.43 28.04 -35.38
CA ALA A 765 -14.73 27.16 -34.25
C ALA A 765 -16.18 27.31 -33.76
N ALA A 766 -16.70 28.54 -33.70
CA ALA A 766 -18.08 28.82 -33.30
C ALA A 766 -19.10 28.30 -34.34
N ALA A 767 -18.79 28.41 -35.64
CA ALA A 767 -19.60 27.86 -36.71
C ALA A 767 -19.65 26.32 -36.66
N ASP A 768 -18.50 25.67 -36.48
CA ASP A 768 -18.40 24.21 -36.31
C ASP A 768 -19.15 23.72 -35.06
N GLU A 769 -19.10 24.49 -33.97
CA GLU A 769 -19.84 24.20 -32.75
C GLU A 769 -21.35 24.39 -32.93
N ALA A 770 -21.80 25.47 -33.56
CA ALA A 770 -23.21 25.72 -33.85
C ALA A 770 -23.80 24.63 -34.76
N GLU A 771 -23.05 24.17 -35.77
CA GLU A 771 -23.41 23.04 -36.61
C GLU A 771 -23.58 21.76 -35.78
N GLU A 772 -22.63 21.46 -34.89
CA GLU A 772 -22.67 20.25 -34.06
C GLU A 772 -23.79 20.30 -33.01
N VAL A 773 -24.07 21.47 -32.42
CA VAL A 773 -25.18 21.69 -31.49
C VAL A 773 -26.52 21.56 -32.21
N ALA A 774 -26.66 22.11 -33.42
CA ALA A 774 -27.88 21.98 -34.23
C ALA A 774 -28.20 20.52 -34.57
N ILE A 775 -27.17 19.72 -34.89
CA ILE A 775 -27.30 18.28 -35.14
C ILE A 775 -27.80 17.55 -33.88
N ARG A 776 -27.35 17.97 -32.69
CA ARG A 776 -27.64 17.30 -31.41
C ARG A 776 -28.82 17.87 -30.62
N ALA A 777 -29.46 18.94 -31.09
CA ALA A 777 -30.55 19.60 -30.37
C ALA A 777 -31.68 18.64 -29.95
N ASN A 778 -31.86 17.53 -30.68
CA ASN A 778 -32.87 16.51 -30.40
C ASN A 778 -32.42 15.41 -29.42
N ASP A 779 -31.14 15.33 -29.05
CA ASP A 779 -30.55 14.22 -28.28
C ASP A 779 -30.29 14.55 -26.78
N PHE A 780 -30.55 15.79 -26.35
CA PHE A 780 -30.17 16.27 -25.02
C PHE A 780 -30.99 15.66 -23.87
N LYS A 781 -30.29 15.09 -22.88
CA LYS A 781 -30.89 14.45 -21.68
C LYS A 781 -30.18 14.79 -20.35
N GLY A 782 -29.37 15.85 -20.31
CA GLY A 782 -28.61 16.21 -19.10
C GLY A 782 -29.52 16.65 -17.93
N VAL A 783 -29.27 16.10 -16.74
CA VAL A 783 -29.99 16.46 -15.50
C VAL A 783 -29.00 17.13 -14.52
N LEU A 784 -29.24 18.40 -14.22
CA LEU A 784 -28.47 19.14 -13.22
C LEU A 784 -28.86 18.67 -11.81
N LEU A 785 -27.89 18.19 -11.02
CA LEU A 785 -28.12 17.95 -9.60
C LEU A 785 -28.16 19.27 -8.86
N ARG A 786 -29.31 19.58 -8.26
CA ARG A 786 -29.39 20.59 -7.21
C ARG A 786 -28.86 19.99 -5.90
N PRO A 787 -28.14 20.76 -5.07
CA PRO A 787 -27.77 20.29 -3.74
C PRO A 787 -29.05 19.86 -3.00
N PRO A 788 -28.99 18.79 -2.17
CA PRO A 788 -30.12 18.44 -1.34
C PRO A 788 -30.47 19.67 -0.50
N ILE A 789 -31.68 20.20 -0.71
CA ILE A 789 -32.21 21.29 0.11
C ILE A 789 -32.21 20.70 1.52
N SER A 790 -31.38 21.23 2.41
CA SER A 790 -31.41 20.87 3.82
C SER A 790 -32.85 21.06 4.26
N TYR A 791 -33.52 19.97 4.62
CA TYR A 791 -34.83 20.02 5.28
C TYR A 791 -34.63 20.74 6.61
N SER A 792 -34.61 22.07 6.60
CA SER A 792 -34.82 22.86 7.80
C SER A 792 -36.29 22.66 8.15
N ALA A 793 -36.52 22.01 9.29
CA ALA A 793 -37.80 21.82 9.97
C ALA A 793 -39.00 22.48 9.30
N CYS A 794 -39.87 21.67 8.66
CA CYS A 794 -41.28 22.03 8.58
C CYS A 794 -41.85 21.92 9.99
N GLU A 795 -41.85 23.03 10.72
CA GLU A 795 -42.76 23.22 11.84
C GLU A 795 -44.21 23.17 11.33
N SER A 796 -44.99 22.31 11.99
CA SER A 796 -46.44 22.27 12.15
C SER A 796 -47.30 23.22 11.30
N THR A 797 -48.07 22.64 10.38
CA THR A 797 -49.54 22.82 10.31
C THR A 797 -50.13 21.67 9.50
N CYS A 798 -50.55 20.61 10.20
CA CYS A 798 -51.71 19.78 9.91
C CYS A 798 -52.24 19.25 11.22
#